data_AF-A0A1X2D9E8-F1
#
_entry.id   AF-A0A1X2D9E8-F1
#
_cell.length_a   1.000
_cell.length_b   1.000
_cell.length_c   1.000
_cell.angle_alpha   90.00
_cell.angle_beta   90.00
_cell.angle_gamma   90.00
#
_symmetry.space_group_name_H-M   'P 1'
#
loop_
_entity.id
_entity.type
_entity.pdbx_description
1 polymer ?
#
loop_
_entity_poly.entity_id
_entity_poly.type
_entity_poly.pdbx_seq_one_letter_code
_entity_poly.pdbx_strand_id
1 'polypeptide(L)'
;MHTYSGKFRLAVIVGALGVVFGDIGTSPIYTIQTVFNPSDPHPIPISPDNVYGVVSLIVWSVMIIVTLTYVTLVMRADNGGEGGIMALITLLKRGDGPRSEPQTGRCRTVMALTAMGLFGAALFFGDSMITPAISVLSAVEGIKVIEARLDTWVVPVTAVIIGALFSVQRHGTAAVGRLFGPVMIVWFTAIGAFGVTAIMDHPEILKALSPMYAVKFMVGHFHFAFFSLAAVVLSVTGAEALYADMGHFGRRAITWGWLLLVLPGCALSYLGQGALLLGDANVVGAPFFLLTPDWARLPMVLLATAATVIASQAVITGAYSVASQAAQLGYLPRLRIAHTSESTIGQIYVPWINALLLVSVLTLVFAFRSSAALAFAFGMAVTGTITITTLLFLYIARTRWATPLWLVVFGGGALLVVDLMFLAANLTKLIHGAWLPLLIAVTAFTVMTTWQRGREIVTSTREKAEGPLREFVDSLPNCQPPLMRVPGTAIFLNRGKETAPLAMRANVEHNGVLHEQVVIMAIETLPVPRVPESERTEVDALGYAKDGIIHVTAHFGYMETPNVPDALRLLDPTQTEGPIAIDDASYFLSKLELIKGTAPSLAPWRKRLFIATSYSTADAAEYFGLPLDRTVVMGSRIEV
;
A
#
# COMPACT_ATOMS: atom_id res chain seq x y z
N MET A 1 -19.71 -0.24 -16.90
CA MET A 1 -19.60 -1.70 -17.09
C MET A 1 -19.16 -1.95 -18.53
N HIS A 2 -17.85 -1.95 -18.81
CA HIS A 2 -17.33 -2.06 -20.18
C HIS A 2 -17.03 -3.52 -20.55
N THR A 3 -17.68 -4.02 -21.59
CA THR A 3 -17.46 -5.35 -22.16
C THR A 3 -16.17 -5.33 -22.97
N TYR A 4 -15.02 -5.57 -22.34
CA TYR A 4 -13.74 -5.63 -23.04
C TYR A 4 -13.68 -6.83 -24.00
N SER A 5 -13.19 -6.56 -25.23
CA SER A 5 -12.86 -7.54 -26.29
C SER A 5 -11.96 -8.69 -25.79
N GLY A 6 -12.11 -9.89 -26.36
CA GLY A 6 -11.39 -11.09 -25.92
C GLY A 6 -9.86 -10.96 -25.92
N LYS A 7 -9.28 -10.22 -26.88
CA LYS A 7 -7.83 -9.93 -26.92
C LYS A 7 -7.37 -9.01 -25.79
N PHE A 8 -8.21 -8.05 -25.40
CA PHE A 8 -7.94 -7.15 -24.28
C PHE A 8 -7.97 -7.90 -22.93
N ARG A 9 -8.85 -8.90 -22.78
CA ARG A 9 -8.91 -9.71 -21.56
C ARG A 9 -7.65 -10.52 -21.32
N LEU A 10 -7.08 -11.13 -22.36
CA LEU A 10 -5.88 -11.96 -22.22
C LEU A 10 -4.64 -11.11 -21.90
N ALA A 11 -4.50 -9.94 -22.51
CA ALA A 11 -3.43 -8.99 -22.19
C ALA A 11 -3.48 -8.52 -20.72
N VAL A 12 -4.68 -8.25 -20.18
CA VAL A 12 -4.84 -7.86 -18.77
C VAL A 12 -4.53 -9.02 -17.83
N ILE A 13 -4.89 -10.26 -18.18
CA ILE A 13 -4.51 -11.45 -17.39
C ILE A 13 -2.99 -11.63 -17.37
N VAL A 14 -2.33 -11.49 -18.53
CA VAL A 14 -0.85 -11.57 -18.62
C VAL A 14 -0.19 -10.44 -17.82
N GLY A 15 -0.75 -9.23 -17.86
CA GLY A 15 -0.32 -8.12 -17.01
C GLY A 15 -0.46 -8.44 -15.52
N ALA A 16 -1.60 -8.99 -15.10
CA ALA A 16 -1.84 -9.41 -13.72
C ALA A 16 -0.86 -10.51 -13.28
N LEU A 17 -0.56 -11.49 -14.15
CA LEU A 17 0.47 -12.52 -13.91
C LEU A 17 1.85 -11.92 -13.63
N GLY A 18 2.21 -10.87 -14.37
CA GLY A 18 3.50 -10.21 -14.23
C GLY A 18 3.64 -9.31 -13.01
N VAL A 19 2.54 -8.85 -12.41
CA VAL A 19 2.61 -7.87 -11.30
C VAL A 19 2.05 -8.42 -10.01
N VAL A 20 0.95 -9.16 -10.04
CA VAL A 20 0.20 -9.48 -8.82
C VAL A 20 0.70 -10.76 -8.13
N PHE A 21 1.23 -11.71 -8.90
CA PHE A 21 1.49 -13.07 -8.42
C PHE A 21 2.96 -13.37 -8.14
N GLY A 22 3.85 -12.39 -8.25
CA GLY A 22 5.27 -12.60 -8.01
C GLY A 22 5.55 -13.08 -6.58
N ASP A 23 4.99 -12.42 -5.58
CA ASP A 23 5.22 -12.72 -4.15
C ASP A 23 4.84 -14.18 -3.82
N ILE A 24 3.54 -14.50 -3.90
CA ILE A 24 3.03 -15.86 -3.67
C ILE A 24 3.64 -16.91 -4.60
N GLY A 25 4.04 -16.50 -5.81
CA GLY A 25 4.62 -17.39 -6.82
C GLY A 25 6.05 -17.79 -6.53
N THR A 26 6.76 -17.02 -5.70
CA THR A 26 8.16 -17.28 -5.33
C THR A 26 8.30 -18.00 -3.98
N SER A 27 7.23 -18.06 -3.18
CA SER A 27 7.13 -18.87 -1.96
C SER A 27 7.61 -20.33 -2.07
N PRO A 28 7.42 -21.05 -3.20
CA PRO A 28 7.94 -22.40 -3.33
C PRO A 28 9.46 -22.54 -3.22
N ILE A 29 10.22 -21.46 -3.40
CA ILE A 29 11.69 -21.46 -3.29
C ILE A 29 12.11 -21.81 -1.84
N TYR A 30 11.41 -21.28 -0.84
CA TYR A 30 11.84 -21.31 0.56
C TYR A 30 10.88 -22.02 1.53
N THR A 31 9.60 -22.25 1.17
CA THR A 31 8.61 -22.78 2.14
C THR A 31 9.00 -24.16 2.69
N ILE A 32 9.18 -25.17 1.82
CA ILE A 32 9.46 -26.56 2.26
C ILE A 32 10.81 -26.64 2.97
N GLN A 33 11.82 -25.95 2.44
CA GLN A 33 13.15 -25.83 3.04
C GLN A 33 13.04 -25.28 4.48
N THR A 34 12.19 -24.28 4.70
CA THR A 34 11.99 -23.68 6.03
C THR A 34 11.25 -24.64 6.96
N VAL A 35 10.22 -25.35 6.49
CA VAL A 35 9.44 -26.28 7.33
C VAL A 35 10.30 -27.43 7.87
N PHE A 36 11.17 -28.00 7.03
CA PHE A 36 12.02 -29.13 7.41
C PHE A 36 13.44 -28.72 7.81
N ASN A 37 13.68 -27.42 8.09
CA ASN A 37 15.01 -26.95 8.47
C ASN A 37 15.44 -27.58 9.82
N PRO A 38 16.56 -28.34 9.87
CA PRO A 38 17.03 -28.95 11.11
C PRO A 38 17.49 -27.93 12.17
N SER A 39 17.77 -26.70 11.75
CA SER A 39 18.18 -25.59 12.62
C SER A 39 16.99 -24.79 13.16
N ASP A 40 15.75 -25.16 12.84
CA ASP A 40 14.56 -24.56 13.47
C ASP A 40 14.55 -24.90 14.98
N PRO A 41 14.16 -23.95 15.86
CA PRO A 41 13.98 -24.23 17.30
C PRO A 41 13.04 -25.41 17.58
N HIS A 42 12.12 -25.70 16.66
CA HIS A 42 11.17 -26.81 16.72
C HIS A 42 11.26 -27.65 15.42
N PRO A 43 12.35 -28.42 15.25
CA PRO A 43 12.61 -29.12 13.99
C PRO A 43 11.61 -30.27 13.81
N ILE A 44 11.17 -30.45 12.56
CA ILE A 44 10.21 -31.49 12.19
C ILE A 44 10.99 -32.64 11.52
N PRO A 45 10.92 -33.87 12.05
CA PRO A 45 11.57 -35.01 11.44
C PRO A 45 11.04 -35.25 10.02
N ILE A 46 11.93 -35.54 9.07
CA ILE A 46 11.53 -35.97 7.73
C ILE A 46 11.10 -37.43 7.85
N SER A 47 9.79 -37.65 7.89
CA SER A 47 9.15 -38.96 7.83
C SER A 47 8.03 -38.91 6.79
N PRO A 48 7.64 -40.06 6.19
CA PRO A 48 6.56 -40.08 5.22
C PRO A 48 5.28 -39.40 5.74
N ASP A 49 4.86 -39.72 6.96
CA ASP A 49 3.66 -39.14 7.57
C ASP A 49 3.75 -37.62 7.74
N ASN A 50 4.92 -37.11 8.15
CA ASN A 50 5.15 -35.67 8.29
C ASN A 50 5.18 -34.97 6.93
N VAL A 51 5.78 -35.57 5.90
CA VAL A 51 5.82 -35.02 4.54
C VAL A 51 4.41 -34.95 3.96
N TYR A 52 3.62 -36.02 4.03
CA TYR A 52 2.22 -35.99 3.61
C TYR A 52 1.40 -34.94 4.37
N GLY A 53 1.58 -34.87 5.69
CA GLY A 53 0.90 -33.93 6.57
C GLY A 53 1.21 -32.47 6.20
N VAL A 54 2.49 -32.13 6.07
CA VAL A 54 2.96 -30.77 5.73
C VAL A 54 2.52 -30.36 4.33
N VAL A 55 2.71 -31.20 3.32
CA VAL A 55 2.33 -30.87 1.94
C VAL A 55 0.83 -30.68 1.83
N SER A 56 0.04 -31.53 2.50
CA SER A 56 -1.42 -31.37 2.59
C SER A 56 -1.79 -30.06 3.29
N LEU A 57 -1.11 -29.73 4.39
CA LEU A 57 -1.33 -28.49 5.14
C LEU A 57 -1.04 -27.26 4.28
N ILE A 58 0.04 -27.25 3.49
CA ILE A 58 0.37 -26.17 2.54
C ILE A 58 -0.74 -26.01 1.50
N VAL A 59 -1.10 -27.09 0.80
CA VAL A 59 -2.11 -27.04 -0.27
C VAL A 59 -3.44 -26.51 0.27
N TRP A 60 -3.90 -27.03 1.42
CA TRP A 60 -5.17 -26.61 1.99
C TRP A 60 -5.13 -25.22 2.63
N SER A 61 -3.98 -24.76 3.11
CA SER A 61 -3.80 -23.38 3.57
C SER A 61 -3.92 -22.41 2.40
N VAL A 62 -3.28 -22.70 1.27
CA VAL A 62 -3.43 -21.92 0.03
C VAL A 62 -4.89 -21.92 -0.46
N MET A 63 -5.57 -23.06 -0.41
CA MET A 63 -6.98 -23.15 -0.79
C MET A 63 -7.91 -22.36 0.14
N ILE A 64 -7.70 -22.43 1.45
CA ILE A 64 -8.56 -21.76 2.43
C ILE A 64 -8.26 -20.26 2.47
N ILE A 65 -7.01 -19.86 2.65
CA ILE A 65 -6.65 -18.45 2.83
C ILE A 65 -6.70 -17.73 1.48
N VAL A 66 -5.97 -18.22 0.49
CA VAL A 66 -5.81 -17.47 -0.77
C VAL A 66 -7.04 -17.62 -1.66
N THR A 67 -7.44 -18.86 -1.95
CA THR A 67 -8.55 -19.10 -2.90
C THR A 67 -9.92 -18.76 -2.31
N LEU A 68 -10.24 -19.29 -1.12
CA LEU A 68 -11.55 -19.11 -0.51
C LEU A 68 -11.67 -17.73 0.16
N THR A 69 -10.78 -17.38 1.09
CA THR A 69 -10.89 -16.10 1.82
C THR A 69 -10.58 -14.91 0.91
N TYR A 70 -9.43 -14.87 0.25
CA TYR A 70 -9.05 -13.68 -0.52
C TYR A 70 -9.77 -13.57 -1.87
N VAL A 71 -9.53 -14.53 -2.77
CA VAL A 71 -10.00 -14.45 -4.17
C VAL A 71 -11.52 -14.53 -4.26
N THR A 72 -12.16 -15.37 -3.45
CA THR A 72 -13.62 -15.59 -3.54
C THR A 72 -14.42 -14.60 -2.68
N LEU A 73 -13.93 -14.26 -1.47
CA LEU A 73 -14.70 -13.46 -0.50
C LEU A 73 -14.20 -12.01 -0.40
N VAL A 74 -12.97 -11.78 0.06
CA VAL A 74 -12.44 -10.43 0.39
C VAL A 74 -12.37 -9.52 -0.84
N MET A 75 -11.95 -10.04 -2.00
CA MET A 75 -11.92 -9.27 -3.26
C MET A 75 -13.31 -8.80 -3.75
N ARG A 76 -14.41 -9.24 -3.12
CA ARG A 76 -15.75 -8.68 -3.39
C ARG A 76 -16.01 -7.39 -2.61
N ALA A 77 -15.24 -7.11 -1.57
CA ALA A 77 -15.31 -5.88 -0.79
C ALA A 77 -14.38 -4.84 -1.41
N ASP A 78 -14.83 -4.15 -2.46
CA ASP A 78 -14.07 -3.08 -3.10
C ASP A 78 -14.63 -1.69 -2.77
N ASN A 79 -13.77 -0.69 -2.88
CA ASN A 79 -14.15 0.73 -2.81
C ASN A 79 -13.85 1.40 -4.15
N GLY A 80 -14.82 1.37 -5.08
CA GLY A 80 -14.64 1.97 -6.40
C GLY A 80 -13.66 1.20 -7.29
N GLY A 81 -13.60 -0.13 -7.13
CA GLY A 81 -12.63 -1.00 -7.81
C GLY A 81 -11.30 -1.17 -7.08
N GLU A 82 -10.97 -0.32 -6.10
CA GLU A 82 -9.78 -0.47 -5.26
C GLU A 82 -10.01 -1.51 -4.14
N GLY A 83 -8.98 -2.31 -3.87
CA GLY A 83 -8.94 -3.25 -2.76
C GLY A 83 -7.86 -2.91 -1.74
N GLY A 84 -7.54 -3.86 -0.87
CA GLY A 84 -6.59 -3.69 0.22
C GLY A 84 -7.22 -3.18 1.52
N ILE A 85 -6.41 -3.17 2.58
CA ILE A 85 -6.86 -2.82 3.93
C ILE A 85 -7.37 -1.37 4.04
N MET A 86 -6.82 -0.46 3.25
CA MET A 86 -7.24 0.94 3.21
C MET A 86 -8.60 1.13 2.55
N ALA A 87 -8.93 0.30 1.54
CA ALA A 87 -10.27 0.23 0.98
C ALA A 87 -11.27 -0.23 2.06
N LEU A 88 -10.94 -1.27 2.84
CA LEU A 88 -11.78 -1.72 3.96
C LEU A 88 -11.97 -0.62 5.03
N ILE A 89 -10.93 0.12 5.41
CA ILE A 89 -11.04 1.25 6.34
C ILE A 89 -11.98 2.33 5.78
N THR A 90 -11.88 2.63 4.48
CA THR A 90 -12.75 3.62 3.83
C THR A 90 -14.21 3.17 3.83
N LEU A 91 -14.47 1.90 3.52
CA LEU A 91 -15.81 1.31 3.59
C LEU A 91 -16.37 1.29 5.01
N LEU A 92 -15.52 1.05 6.00
CA LEU A 92 -15.88 1.08 7.41
C LEU A 92 -16.32 2.48 7.86
N LYS A 93 -15.62 3.53 7.41
CA LYS A 93 -15.90 4.93 7.78
C LYS A 93 -17.12 5.52 7.06
N ARG A 94 -17.37 5.16 5.80
CA ARG A 94 -18.49 5.73 5.02
C ARG A 94 -19.87 5.40 5.58
N GLY A 95 -20.02 4.29 6.31
CA GLY A 95 -21.23 4.02 7.08
C GLY A 95 -22.50 3.69 6.27
N ASP A 96 -22.45 3.66 4.93
CA ASP A 96 -23.59 3.49 4.00
C ASP A 96 -24.16 2.05 3.91
N GLY A 97 -24.59 1.48 5.03
CA GLY A 97 -25.25 0.17 5.08
C GLY A 97 -26.78 0.27 5.22
N PRO A 98 -27.56 -0.71 4.71
CA PRO A 98 -29.02 -0.75 4.88
C PRO A 98 -29.47 -0.94 6.35
N ARG A 99 -28.53 -1.23 7.26
CA ARG A 99 -28.74 -1.31 8.72
C ARG A 99 -28.10 -0.13 9.47
N SER A 100 -28.17 1.06 8.89
CA SER A 100 -27.65 2.28 9.51
C SER A 100 -28.57 2.83 10.60
N GLU A 101 -28.55 2.19 11.77
CA GLU A 101 -29.11 2.80 12.98
C GLU A 101 -28.07 3.71 13.66
N PRO A 102 -28.51 4.89 14.17
CA PRO A 102 -27.68 5.80 14.94
C PRO A 102 -27.56 5.29 16.38
N GLN A 103 -26.56 4.44 16.66
CA GLN A 103 -26.25 4.00 18.03
C GLN A 103 -24.81 4.32 18.42
N THR A 104 -24.66 5.00 19.55
CA THR A 104 -23.42 5.48 20.18
C THR A 104 -22.35 4.39 20.37
N GLY A 105 -22.74 3.11 20.39
CA GLY A 105 -21.83 1.95 20.43
C GLY A 105 -21.08 1.67 19.11
N ARG A 106 -21.67 1.99 17.96
CA ARG A 106 -21.06 1.78 16.63
C ARG A 106 -19.78 2.62 16.45
N CYS A 107 -19.72 3.80 17.07
CA CYS A 107 -18.60 4.72 16.93
C CYS A 107 -17.31 4.15 17.56
N ARG A 108 -17.40 3.51 18.74
CA ARG A 108 -16.23 2.88 19.40
C ARG A 108 -15.72 1.68 18.61
N THR A 109 -16.61 0.81 18.12
CA THR A 109 -16.22 -0.35 17.32
C THR A 109 -15.57 0.07 16.00
N VAL A 110 -16.14 1.06 15.29
CA VAL A 110 -15.56 1.60 14.05
C VAL A 110 -14.20 2.23 14.31
N MET A 111 -14.02 2.94 15.43
CA MET A 111 -12.73 3.53 15.80
C MET A 111 -11.68 2.46 16.11
N ALA A 112 -12.05 1.41 16.87
CA ALA A 112 -11.17 0.29 17.17
C ALA A 112 -10.76 -0.49 15.91
N LEU A 113 -11.72 -0.79 15.03
CA LEU A 113 -11.47 -1.45 13.75
C LEU A 113 -10.64 -0.57 12.80
N THR A 114 -10.85 0.74 12.79
CA THR A 114 -10.02 1.68 12.03
C THR A 114 -8.57 1.66 12.54
N ALA A 115 -8.38 1.68 13.86
CA ALA A 115 -7.05 1.59 14.46
C ALA A 115 -6.39 0.23 14.13
N MET A 116 -7.13 -0.87 14.20
CA MET A 116 -6.63 -2.18 13.77
C MET A 116 -6.27 -2.18 12.28
N GLY A 117 -7.11 -1.62 11.41
CA GLY A 117 -6.83 -1.51 9.99
C GLY A 117 -5.57 -0.70 9.69
N LEU A 118 -5.38 0.41 10.41
CA LEU A 118 -4.16 1.23 10.31
C LEU A 118 -2.93 0.46 10.80
N PHE A 119 -3.08 -0.36 11.85
CA PHE A 119 -2.03 -1.26 12.30
C PHE A 119 -1.72 -2.35 11.27
N GLY A 120 -2.73 -2.91 10.60
CA GLY A 120 -2.53 -3.84 9.48
C GLY A 120 -1.84 -3.19 8.28
N ALA A 121 -2.17 -1.93 7.95
CA ALA A 121 -1.42 -1.17 6.94
C ALA A 121 0.04 -0.95 7.36
N ALA A 122 0.30 -0.78 8.65
CA ALA A 122 1.66 -0.69 9.20
C ALA A 122 2.42 -2.03 9.13
N LEU A 123 1.74 -3.15 9.38
CA LEU A 123 2.31 -4.50 9.21
C LEU A 123 2.65 -4.78 7.74
N PHE A 124 1.81 -4.33 6.81
CA PHE A 124 2.08 -4.41 5.36
C PHE A 124 3.36 -3.65 4.95
N PHE A 125 3.68 -2.50 5.59
CA PHE A 125 4.98 -1.86 5.36
C PHE A 125 6.16 -2.71 5.85
N GLY A 126 6.00 -3.43 6.98
CA GLY A 126 7.00 -4.37 7.47
C GLY A 126 7.23 -5.53 6.50
N ASP A 127 6.14 -6.10 6.00
CA ASP A 127 6.16 -7.11 4.95
C ASP A 127 6.89 -6.60 3.68
N SER A 128 6.58 -5.37 3.27
CA SER A 128 7.21 -4.73 2.11
C SER A 128 8.71 -4.52 2.21
N MET A 129 9.27 -4.53 3.42
CA MET A 129 10.71 -4.48 3.65
C MET A 129 11.35 -5.87 3.60
N ILE A 130 10.63 -6.92 4.04
CA ILE A 130 11.20 -8.25 4.17
C ILE A 130 11.06 -9.06 2.88
N THR A 131 9.94 -8.95 2.15
CA THR A 131 9.69 -9.74 0.94
C THR A 131 10.80 -9.60 -0.11
N PRO A 132 11.30 -8.40 -0.45
CA PRO A 132 12.42 -8.28 -1.39
C PRO A 132 13.71 -8.90 -0.88
N ALA A 133 13.95 -8.81 0.44
CA ALA A 133 15.14 -9.38 1.05
C ALA A 133 15.10 -10.92 1.03
N ILE A 134 14.00 -11.55 1.45
CA ILE A 134 13.89 -13.03 1.49
C ILE A 134 13.82 -13.63 0.09
N SER A 135 13.06 -13.00 -0.80
CA SER A 135 12.84 -13.52 -2.16
C SER A 135 14.12 -13.49 -2.97
N VAL A 136 14.79 -12.34 -3.09
CA VAL A 136 16.02 -12.23 -3.89
C VAL A 136 17.14 -13.05 -3.27
N LEU A 137 17.28 -13.04 -1.94
CA LEU A 137 18.30 -13.83 -1.25
C LEU A 137 18.10 -15.33 -1.48
N SER A 138 16.88 -15.85 -1.34
CA SER A 138 16.58 -17.28 -1.57
C SER A 138 16.80 -17.71 -3.02
N ALA A 139 16.50 -16.85 -4.01
CA ALA A 139 16.82 -17.13 -5.41
C ALA A 139 18.33 -17.22 -5.66
N VAL A 140 19.11 -16.28 -5.12
CA VAL A 140 20.57 -16.23 -5.30
C VAL A 140 21.28 -17.35 -4.50
N GLU A 141 20.73 -17.78 -3.36
CA GLU A 141 21.22 -18.93 -2.61
C GLU A 141 21.22 -20.23 -3.43
N GLY A 142 20.41 -20.34 -4.49
CA GLY A 142 20.44 -21.47 -5.43
C GLY A 142 21.79 -21.70 -6.10
N ILE A 143 22.65 -20.67 -6.18
CA ILE A 143 24.02 -20.79 -6.69
C ILE A 143 24.86 -21.75 -5.82
N LYS A 144 24.57 -21.86 -4.52
CA LYS A 144 25.29 -22.77 -3.59
C LYS A 144 25.11 -24.24 -3.96
N VAL A 145 23.99 -24.57 -4.62
CA VAL A 145 23.69 -25.94 -5.09
C VAL A 145 24.55 -26.32 -6.29
N ILE A 146 25.04 -25.33 -7.04
CA ILE A 146 25.93 -25.53 -8.19
C ILE A 146 27.38 -25.59 -7.71
N GLU A 147 27.81 -24.62 -6.90
CA GLU A 147 29.17 -24.54 -6.36
C GLU A 147 29.16 -23.92 -4.96
N ALA A 148 29.52 -24.72 -3.95
CA ALA A 148 29.48 -24.31 -2.54
C ALA A 148 30.40 -23.11 -2.23
N ARG A 149 31.49 -22.93 -2.99
CA ARG A 149 32.43 -21.80 -2.82
C ARG A 149 31.82 -20.43 -3.11
N LEU A 150 30.69 -20.39 -3.82
CA LEU A 150 30.00 -19.15 -4.18
C LEU A 150 29.11 -18.60 -3.04
N ASP A 151 29.05 -19.26 -1.89
CA ASP A 151 28.31 -18.81 -0.70
C ASP A 151 28.66 -17.36 -0.28
N THR A 152 29.94 -16.99 -0.36
CA THR A 152 30.43 -15.63 -0.01
C THR A 152 29.93 -14.54 -0.96
N TRP A 153 29.51 -14.90 -2.17
CA TRP A 153 29.00 -13.98 -3.19
C TRP A 153 27.49 -13.75 -3.10
N VAL A 154 26.75 -14.56 -2.34
CA VAL A 154 25.29 -14.48 -2.27
C VAL A 154 24.82 -13.11 -1.75
N VAL A 155 25.37 -12.64 -0.64
CA VAL A 155 24.98 -11.34 -0.04
C VAL A 155 25.36 -10.15 -0.95
N PRO A 156 26.60 -10.03 -1.47
CA PRO A 156 26.95 -8.98 -2.42
C PRO A 156 26.07 -8.95 -3.68
N VAL A 157 25.83 -10.11 -4.31
CA VAL A 157 25.01 -10.20 -5.52
C VAL A 157 23.57 -9.78 -5.23
N THR A 158 23.00 -10.24 -4.10
CA THR A 158 21.66 -9.85 -3.65
C THR A 158 21.56 -8.34 -3.44
N ALA A 159 22.55 -7.72 -2.78
CA ALA A 159 22.59 -6.27 -2.56
C ALA A 159 22.67 -5.48 -3.87
N VAL A 160 23.45 -5.95 -4.85
CA VAL A 160 23.54 -5.33 -6.19
C VAL A 160 22.20 -5.43 -6.93
N ILE A 161 21.55 -6.59 -6.90
CA ILE A 161 20.23 -6.79 -7.54
C ILE A 161 19.20 -5.84 -6.92
N ILE A 162 19.15 -5.75 -5.59
CA ILE A 162 18.23 -4.85 -4.88
C ILE A 162 18.56 -3.38 -5.17
N GLY A 163 19.83 -2.98 -5.15
CA GLY A 163 20.24 -1.62 -5.49
C GLY A 163 19.83 -1.24 -6.91
N ALA A 164 20.08 -2.12 -7.88
CA ALA A 164 19.66 -1.94 -9.27
C ALA A 164 18.14 -1.83 -9.38
N LEU A 165 17.40 -2.73 -8.71
CA LEU A 165 15.95 -2.73 -8.68
C LEU A 165 15.38 -1.39 -8.21
N PHE A 166 15.83 -0.90 -7.05
CA PHE A 166 15.35 0.34 -6.47
C PHE A 166 15.77 1.59 -7.26
N SER A 167 16.90 1.54 -7.98
CA SER A 167 17.34 2.64 -8.86
C SER A 167 16.46 2.84 -10.08
N VAL A 168 15.86 1.76 -10.60
CA VAL A 168 15.05 1.79 -11.82
C VAL A 168 13.62 2.26 -11.55
N GLN A 169 13.15 2.23 -10.29
CA GLN A 169 11.75 2.57 -9.91
C GLN A 169 11.26 3.90 -10.47
N ARG A 170 12.12 4.92 -10.52
CA ARG A 170 11.77 6.27 -10.98
C ARG A 170 11.34 6.34 -12.46
N HIS A 171 11.78 5.39 -13.30
CA HIS A 171 11.49 5.40 -14.74
C HIS A 171 10.14 4.74 -15.06
N GLY A 172 9.39 4.31 -14.05
CA GLY A 172 8.08 3.69 -14.20
C GLY A 172 8.16 2.23 -14.65
N THR A 173 7.13 1.46 -14.31
CA THR A 173 7.00 0.05 -14.69
C THR A 173 6.46 -0.13 -16.11
N ALA A 174 6.12 0.93 -16.83
CA ALA A 174 5.47 0.85 -18.14
C ALA A 174 6.34 0.16 -19.23
N ALA A 175 7.65 0.43 -19.26
CA ALA A 175 8.54 -0.19 -20.25
C ALA A 175 8.92 -1.64 -19.89
N VAL A 176 9.17 -1.90 -18.59
CA VAL A 176 9.64 -3.19 -18.07
C VAL A 176 8.48 -4.18 -17.83
N GLY A 177 7.30 -3.68 -17.46
CA GLY A 177 6.11 -4.46 -17.13
C GLY A 177 5.57 -5.30 -18.28
N ARG A 178 5.89 -4.95 -19.54
CA ARG A 178 5.57 -5.79 -20.70
C ARG A 178 6.30 -7.14 -20.68
N LEU A 179 7.48 -7.22 -20.07
CA LEU A 179 8.28 -8.44 -19.98
C LEU A 179 7.91 -9.29 -18.74
N PHE A 180 7.34 -8.66 -17.69
CA PHE A 180 7.02 -9.36 -16.45
C PHE A 180 6.02 -10.50 -16.63
N GLY A 181 4.93 -10.26 -17.38
CA GLY A 181 3.92 -11.27 -17.65
C GLY A 181 4.49 -12.53 -18.32
N PRO A 182 5.21 -12.41 -19.46
CA PRO A 182 5.88 -13.53 -20.11
C PRO A 182 6.86 -14.29 -19.19
N VAL A 183 7.69 -13.57 -18.42
CA VAL A 183 8.64 -14.21 -17.49
C VAL A 183 7.91 -15.01 -16.41
N MET A 184 6.84 -14.47 -15.82
CA MET A 184 6.04 -15.17 -14.83
C MET A 184 5.31 -16.39 -15.41
N ILE A 185 4.89 -16.35 -16.67
CA ILE A 185 4.31 -17.52 -17.34
C ILE A 185 5.35 -18.65 -17.46
N VAL A 186 6.55 -18.31 -17.91
CA VAL A 186 7.68 -19.26 -18.01
C VAL A 186 8.02 -19.81 -16.62
N TRP A 187 8.07 -18.95 -15.60
CA TRP A 187 8.27 -19.35 -14.20
C TRP A 187 7.24 -20.38 -13.72
N PHE A 188 5.95 -20.06 -13.78
CA PHE A 188 4.91 -20.96 -13.27
C PHE A 188 4.83 -22.28 -14.04
N THR A 189 5.08 -22.23 -15.35
CA THR A 189 5.12 -23.43 -16.19
C THR A 189 6.34 -24.28 -15.87
N ALA A 190 7.50 -23.67 -15.65
CA ALA A 190 8.73 -24.37 -15.29
C ALA A 190 8.61 -25.08 -13.93
N ILE A 191 8.18 -24.37 -12.88
CA ILE A 191 8.03 -24.98 -11.55
C ILE A 191 6.96 -26.07 -11.54
N GLY A 192 5.88 -25.89 -12.31
CA GLY A 192 4.84 -26.91 -12.47
C GLY A 192 5.37 -28.14 -13.21
N ALA A 193 6.12 -27.95 -14.30
CA ALA A 193 6.71 -29.04 -15.08
C ALA A 193 7.71 -29.87 -14.26
N PHE A 194 8.65 -29.22 -13.56
CA PHE A 194 9.59 -29.93 -12.67
C PHE A 194 8.89 -30.55 -11.46
N GLY A 195 7.81 -29.94 -10.98
CA GLY A 195 6.94 -30.56 -9.97
C GLY A 195 6.35 -31.88 -10.47
N VAL A 196 5.79 -31.88 -11.68
CA VAL A 196 5.21 -33.08 -12.31
C VAL A 196 6.25 -34.18 -12.50
N THR A 197 7.48 -33.86 -12.91
CA THR A 197 8.51 -34.89 -13.10
C THR A 197 8.82 -35.63 -11.81
N ALA A 198 8.97 -34.93 -10.68
CA ALA A 198 9.20 -35.59 -9.39
C ALA A 198 7.97 -36.36 -8.87
N ILE A 199 6.76 -35.87 -9.15
CA ILE A 199 5.51 -36.60 -8.84
C ILE A 199 5.44 -37.91 -9.62
N MET A 200 5.96 -37.97 -10.85
CA MET A 200 5.99 -39.21 -11.63
C MET A 200 6.90 -40.27 -11.00
N ASP A 201 7.98 -39.86 -10.33
CA ASP A 201 8.88 -40.78 -9.63
C ASP A 201 8.27 -41.31 -8.32
N HIS A 202 7.48 -40.47 -7.62
CA HIS A 202 6.78 -40.83 -6.37
C HIS A 202 5.28 -40.46 -6.41
N PRO A 203 4.46 -41.17 -7.23
CA PRO A 203 3.05 -40.81 -7.47
C PRO A 203 2.17 -40.88 -6.22
N GLU A 204 2.60 -41.63 -5.20
CA GLU A 204 1.96 -41.71 -3.91
C GLU A 204 1.80 -40.34 -3.23
N ILE A 205 2.65 -39.34 -3.53
CA ILE A 205 2.56 -37.99 -2.95
C ILE A 205 1.21 -37.32 -3.22
N LEU A 206 0.52 -37.68 -4.31
CA LEU A 206 -0.80 -37.15 -4.67
C LEU A 206 -1.85 -37.39 -3.59
N LYS A 207 -1.64 -38.38 -2.70
CA LYS A 207 -2.49 -38.60 -1.52
C LYS A 207 -2.54 -37.37 -0.60
N ALA A 208 -1.48 -36.55 -0.57
CA ALA A 208 -1.42 -35.30 0.20
C ALA A 208 -2.48 -34.27 -0.22
N LEU A 209 -3.05 -34.38 -1.44
CA LEU A 209 -4.17 -33.53 -1.86
C LEU A 209 -5.42 -33.73 -1.00
N SER A 210 -5.58 -34.90 -0.37
CA SER A 210 -6.68 -35.13 0.56
C SER A 210 -6.50 -34.32 1.84
N PRO A 211 -7.48 -33.50 2.26
CA PRO A 211 -7.39 -32.70 3.49
C PRO A 211 -7.27 -33.56 4.74
N MET A 212 -7.63 -34.85 4.63
CA MET A 212 -7.52 -35.80 5.71
C MET A 212 -6.06 -35.95 6.21
N TYR A 213 -5.06 -35.75 5.36
CA TYR A 213 -3.65 -35.79 5.80
C TYR A 213 -3.30 -34.58 6.66
N ALA A 214 -3.71 -33.37 6.27
CA ALA A 214 -3.57 -32.19 7.11
C ALA A 214 -4.32 -32.36 8.46
N VAL A 215 -5.56 -32.84 8.43
CA VAL A 215 -6.35 -33.06 9.67
C VAL A 215 -5.70 -34.13 10.57
N LYS A 216 -5.27 -35.26 10.00
CA LYS A 216 -4.57 -36.31 10.76
C LYS A 216 -3.25 -35.81 11.33
N PHE A 217 -2.51 -34.99 10.59
CA PHE A 217 -1.27 -34.38 11.07
C PHE A 217 -1.54 -33.42 12.23
N MET A 218 -2.55 -32.56 12.11
CA MET A 218 -2.98 -31.65 13.17
C MET A 218 -3.48 -32.37 14.42
N VAL A 219 -4.23 -33.48 14.29
CA VAL A 219 -4.80 -34.20 15.44
C VAL A 219 -3.81 -35.21 16.05
N GLY A 220 -3.10 -35.98 15.21
CA GLY A 220 -2.19 -37.04 15.63
C GLY A 220 -0.81 -36.53 16.04
N HIS A 221 -0.33 -35.46 15.43
CA HIS A 221 0.99 -34.86 15.70
C HIS A 221 0.89 -33.35 15.91
N PHE A 222 -0.05 -32.92 16.77
CA PHE A 222 -0.38 -31.50 16.99
C PHE A 222 0.86 -30.63 17.25
N HIS A 223 1.85 -31.12 18.00
CA HIS A 223 3.08 -30.38 18.28
C HIS A 223 3.83 -30.04 16.97
N PHE A 224 4.16 -31.04 16.15
CA PHE A 224 4.85 -30.81 14.87
C PHE A 224 3.98 -30.00 13.91
N ALA A 225 2.69 -30.27 13.86
CA ALA A 225 1.78 -29.57 12.98
C ALA A 225 1.63 -28.09 13.35
N PHE A 226 1.49 -27.77 14.63
CA PHE A 226 1.40 -26.40 15.13
C PHE A 226 2.65 -25.58 14.82
N PHE A 227 3.85 -26.12 15.05
CA PHE A 227 5.09 -25.40 14.72
C PHE A 227 5.32 -25.31 13.20
N SER A 228 4.87 -26.31 12.44
CA SER A 228 4.91 -26.23 10.97
C SER A 228 4.10 -25.07 10.42
N LEU A 229 2.98 -24.68 11.05
CA LEU A 229 2.15 -23.55 10.61
C LEU A 229 2.95 -22.24 10.53
N ALA A 230 3.93 -22.06 11.42
CA ALA A 230 4.79 -20.87 11.41
C ALA A 230 5.67 -20.77 10.14
N ALA A 231 6.00 -21.90 9.51
CA ALA A 231 6.71 -21.94 8.24
C ALA A 231 5.75 -22.10 7.04
N VAL A 232 4.65 -22.83 7.19
CA VAL A 232 3.62 -22.99 6.15
C VAL A 232 2.97 -21.66 5.77
N VAL A 233 2.93 -20.68 6.68
CA VAL A 233 2.47 -19.32 6.36
C VAL A 233 3.20 -18.73 5.15
N LEU A 234 4.46 -19.11 4.94
CA LEU A 234 5.29 -18.65 3.83
C LEU A 234 4.70 -19.00 2.46
N SER A 235 3.80 -20.00 2.39
CA SER A 235 3.09 -20.37 1.16
C SER A 235 1.89 -19.51 0.81
N VAL A 236 1.37 -18.73 1.75
CA VAL A 236 0.17 -17.88 1.56
C VAL A 236 0.50 -16.40 1.51
N THR A 237 1.79 -16.05 1.51
CA THR A 237 2.31 -14.69 1.46
C THR A 237 1.98 -14.07 0.12
N GLY A 238 1.66 -12.77 0.11
CA GLY A 238 1.22 -12.07 -1.09
C GLY A 238 -0.29 -12.08 -1.31
N ALA A 239 -1.09 -12.80 -0.52
CA ALA A 239 -2.56 -12.75 -0.61
C ALA A 239 -3.10 -11.31 -0.44
N GLU A 240 -2.49 -10.54 0.47
CA GLU A 240 -2.72 -9.13 0.67
C GLU A 240 -2.35 -8.27 -0.55
N ALA A 241 -1.26 -8.59 -1.26
CA ALA A 241 -0.88 -7.91 -2.49
C ALA A 241 -1.91 -8.18 -3.60
N LEU A 242 -2.42 -9.41 -3.72
CA LEU A 242 -3.53 -9.75 -4.63
C LEU A 242 -4.75 -8.83 -4.41
N TYR A 243 -5.05 -8.51 -3.15
CA TYR A 243 -6.19 -7.65 -2.84
C TYR A 243 -5.89 -6.17 -3.06
N ALA A 244 -4.68 -5.69 -2.73
CA ALA A 244 -4.27 -4.30 -2.92
C ALA A 244 -4.24 -3.92 -4.42
N ASP A 245 -3.74 -4.79 -5.29
CA ASP A 245 -3.56 -4.52 -6.73
C ASP A 245 -4.85 -4.67 -7.56
N MET A 246 -5.99 -4.90 -6.90
CA MET A 246 -7.27 -5.01 -7.58
C MET A 246 -7.66 -3.71 -8.32
N GLY A 247 -7.19 -2.55 -7.86
CA GLY A 247 -7.42 -1.26 -8.51
C GLY A 247 -6.82 -1.18 -9.93
N HIS A 248 -5.75 -1.94 -10.21
CA HIS A 248 -5.04 -1.89 -11.49
C HIS A 248 -5.55 -2.90 -12.50
N PHE A 249 -5.77 -4.15 -12.07
CA PHE A 249 -6.10 -5.27 -12.97
C PHE A 249 -7.56 -5.72 -12.88
N GLY A 250 -8.24 -5.35 -11.79
CA GLY A 250 -9.59 -5.79 -11.49
C GLY A 250 -9.67 -7.26 -11.04
N ARG A 251 -10.72 -7.57 -10.28
CA ARG A 251 -10.93 -8.89 -9.68
C ARG A 251 -10.85 -10.05 -10.68
N ARG A 252 -11.52 -9.94 -11.84
CA ARG A 252 -11.65 -11.06 -12.79
C ARG A 252 -10.31 -11.50 -13.37
N ALA A 253 -9.42 -10.56 -13.70
CA ALA A 253 -8.13 -10.90 -14.29
C ALA A 253 -7.25 -11.65 -13.29
N ILE A 254 -7.24 -11.17 -12.04
CA ILE A 254 -6.55 -11.82 -10.92
C ILE A 254 -7.14 -13.22 -10.69
N THR A 255 -8.46 -13.37 -10.56
CA THR A 255 -9.09 -14.69 -10.33
C THR A 255 -8.71 -15.71 -11.42
N TRP A 256 -8.74 -15.33 -12.70
CA TRP A 256 -8.38 -16.25 -13.79
C TRP A 256 -6.88 -16.57 -13.83
N GLY A 257 -6.00 -15.59 -13.61
CA GLY A 257 -4.57 -15.84 -13.51
C GLY A 257 -4.23 -16.79 -12.37
N TRP A 258 -4.88 -16.59 -11.21
CA TRP A 258 -4.74 -17.46 -10.04
C TRP A 258 -5.14 -18.91 -10.35
N LEU A 259 -6.38 -19.12 -10.81
CA LEU A 259 -6.93 -20.47 -11.00
C LEU A 259 -6.30 -21.25 -12.16
N LEU A 260 -5.90 -20.58 -13.23
CA LEU A 260 -5.42 -21.24 -14.44
C LEU A 260 -3.93 -21.58 -14.41
N LEU A 261 -3.11 -20.79 -13.72
CA LEU A 261 -1.66 -20.93 -13.82
C LEU A 261 -0.94 -20.93 -12.47
N VAL A 262 -1.24 -19.96 -11.61
CA VAL A 262 -0.48 -19.75 -10.37
C VAL A 262 -0.75 -20.86 -9.37
N LEU A 263 -2.03 -21.09 -9.04
CA LEU A 263 -2.45 -22.15 -8.13
C LEU A 263 -1.95 -23.54 -8.57
N PRO A 264 -2.18 -24.00 -9.82
CA PRO A 264 -1.67 -25.30 -10.24
C PRO A 264 -0.14 -25.35 -10.27
N GLY A 265 0.55 -24.30 -10.73
CA GLY A 265 2.01 -24.26 -10.75
C GLY A 265 2.63 -24.39 -9.37
N CYS A 266 2.15 -23.60 -8.39
CA CYS A 266 2.63 -23.66 -7.02
C CYS A 266 2.28 -25.00 -6.34
N ALA A 267 1.05 -25.49 -6.51
CA ALA A 267 0.62 -26.76 -5.92
C ALA A 267 1.45 -27.95 -6.44
N LEU A 268 1.70 -28.00 -7.75
CA LEU A 268 2.55 -29.02 -8.37
C LEU A 268 4.00 -28.92 -7.89
N SER A 269 4.54 -27.72 -7.73
CA SER A 269 5.88 -27.51 -7.16
C SER A 269 5.97 -28.02 -5.72
N TYR A 270 4.99 -27.73 -4.86
CA TYR A 270 4.97 -28.21 -3.48
C TYR A 270 4.83 -29.74 -3.39
N LEU A 271 3.97 -30.34 -4.22
CA LEU A 271 3.86 -31.79 -4.33
C LEU A 271 5.17 -32.42 -4.83
N GLY A 272 5.81 -31.84 -5.84
CA GLY A 272 7.08 -32.33 -6.37
C GLY A 272 8.22 -32.27 -5.35
N GLN A 273 8.33 -31.18 -4.60
CA GLN A 273 9.31 -31.08 -3.50
C GLN A 273 9.01 -32.09 -2.38
N GLY A 274 7.74 -32.34 -2.08
CA GLY A 274 7.33 -33.39 -1.15
C GLY A 274 7.73 -34.79 -1.64
N ALA A 275 7.48 -35.10 -2.92
CA ALA A 275 7.91 -36.34 -3.55
C ALA A 275 9.43 -36.53 -3.47
N LEU A 276 10.20 -35.49 -3.76
CA LEU A 276 11.65 -35.52 -3.67
C LEU A 276 12.14 -35.88 -2.25
N LEU A 277 11.51 -35.31 -1.21
CA LEU A 277 11.83 -35.60 0.18
C LEU A 277 11.42 -37.00 0.65
N LEU A 278 10.41 -37.61 0.02
CA LEU A 278 10.06 -39.02 0.27
C LEU A 278 11.14 -39.97 -0.27
N GLY A 279 11.78 -39.61 -1.38
CA GLY A 279 12.86 -40.38 -1.99
C GLY A 279 14.22 -40.21 -1.31
N ASP A 280 14.61 -38.96 -0.99
CA ASP A 280 15.88 -38.66 -0.33
C ASP A 280 15.74 -37.50 0.68
N ALA A 281 15.91 -37.80 1.96
CA ALA A 281 15.84 -36.81 3.03
C ALA A 281 17.04 -35.83 3.04
N ASN A 282 18.16 -36.15 2.39
CA ASN A 282 19.36 -35.32 2.39
C ASN A 282 19.23 -34.06 1.53
N VAL A 283 18.22 -33.98 0.67
CA VAL A 283 17.96 -32.83 -0.22
C VAL A 283 17.29 -31.64 0.48
N VAL A 284 17.06 -31.71 1.80
CA VAL A 284 16.37 -30.67 2.60
C VAL A 284 17.04 -29.30 2.55
N GLY A 285 18.34 -29.24 2.24
CA GLY A 285 19.08 -27.98 2.19
C GLY A 285 18.61 -27.03 1.09
N ALA A 286 18.10 -27.55 -0.04
CA ALA A 286 17.61 -26.74 -1.16
C ALA A 286 16.65 -27.54 -2.07
N PRO A 287 15.51 -28.04 -1.53
CA PRO A 287 14.63 -28.97 -2.23
C PRO A 287 14.10 -28.39 -3.55
N PHE A 288 13.85 -27.08 -3.61
CA PHE A 288 13.40 -26.41 -4.83
C PHE A 288 14.42 -26.51 -5.98
N PHE A 289 15.70 -26.22 -5.73
CA PHE A 289 16.72 -26.26 -6.78
C PHE A 289 17.16 -27.68 -7.11
N LEU A 290 17.18 -28.58 -6.11
CA LEU A 290 17.51 -29.99 -6.30
C LEU A 290 16.41 -30.77 -7.04
N LEU A 291 15.18 -30.26 -7.07
CA LEU A 291 14.10 -30.76 -7.93
C LEU A 291 14.46 -30.67 -9.42
N THR A 292 15.32 -29.72 -9.79
CA THR A 292 15.70 -29.52 -11.19
C THR A 292 16.91 -30.38 -11.59
N PRO A 293 16.90 -30.97 -12.80
CA PRO A 293 18.04 -31.69 -13.34
C PRO A 293 19.29 -30.81 -13.40
N ASP A 294 20.49 -31.41 -13.28
CA ASP A 294 21.77 -30.69 -13.20
C ASP A 294 21.94 -29.64 -14.32
N TRP A 295 21.58 -29.97 -15.56
CA TRP A 295 21.69 -29.07 -16.72
C TRP A 295 20.75 -27.85 -16.64
N ALA A 296 19.63 -27.99 -15.93
CA ALA A 296 18.59 -26.97 -15.80
C ALA A 296 18.73 -26.09 -14.54
N ARG A 297 19.60 -26.47 -13.59
CA ARG A 297 19.79 -25.73 -12.32
C ARG A 297 20.19 -24.27 -12.53
N LEU A 298 21.20 -24.00 -13.35
CA LEU A 298 21.64 -22.62 -13.61
C LEU A 298 20.56 -21.79 -14.32
N PRO A 299 19.91 -22.28 -15.40
CA PRO A 299 18.72 -21.63 -15.95
C PRO A 299 17.62 -21.36 -14.92
N MET A 300 17.36 -22.31 -14.01
CA MET A 300 16.36 -22.18 -12.96
C MET A 300 16.72 -21.09 -11.95
N VAL A 301 17.99 -20.97 -11.55
CA VAL A 301 18.48 -19.90 -10.67
C VAL A 301 18.29 -18.52 -11.32
N LEU A 302 18.62 -18.38 -12.60
CA LEU A 302 18.42 -17.13 -13.34
C LEU A 302 16.93 -16.77 -13.44
N LEU A 303 16.08 -17.76 -13.73
CA LEU A 303 14.64 -17.57 -13.81
C LEU A 303 14.02 -17.25 -12.43
N ALA A 304 14.49 -17.89 -11.36
CA ALA A 304 14.11 -17.59 -9.97
C ALA A 304 14.53 -16.17 -9.58
N THR A 305 15.73 -15.74 -9.98
CA THR A 305 16.21 -14.38 -9.75
C THR A 305 15.32 -13.37 -10.47
N ALA A 306 14.95 -13.63 -11.73
CA ALA A 306 14.02 -12.78 -12.47
C ALA A 306 12.63 -12.74 -11.81
N ALA A 307 12.07 -13.90 -11.41
CA ALA A 307 10.78 -13.99 -10.76
C ALA A 307 10.74 -13.26 -9.40
N THR A 308 11.79 -13.37 -8.59
CA THR A 308 11.90 -12.71 -7.28
C THR A 308 12.14 -11.21 -7.39
N VAL A 309 12.84 -10.75 -8.43
CA VAL A 309 12.90 -9.33 -8.80
C VAL A 309 11.49 -8.81 -9.13
N ILE A 310 10.72 -9.55 -9.93
CA ILE A 310 9.33 -9.20 -10.26
C ILE A 310 8.44 -9.20 -9.02
N ALA A 311 8.56 -10.21 -8.15
CA ALA A 311 7.87 -10.28 -6.86
C ALA A 311 8.16 -9.05 -5.99
N SER A 312 9.43 -8.66 -5.90
CA SER A 312 9.84 -7.47 -5.15
C SER A 312 9.21 -6.20 -5.71
N GLN A 313 9.07 -6.08 -7.04
CA GLN A 313 8.41 -4.92 -7.67
C GLN A 313 6.94 -4.77 -7.30
N ALA A 314 6.22 -5.88 -7.26
CA ALA A 314 4.81 -5.91 -6.88
C ALA A 314 4.61 -5.27 -5.50
N VAL A 315 5.38 -5.78 -4.53
CA VAL A 315 5.27 -5.37 -3.14
C VAL A 315 5.73 -3.92 -2.93
N ILE A 316 6.80 -3.49 -3.59
CA ILE A 316 7.25 -2.08 -3.57
C ILE A 316 6.14 -1.14 -4.09
N THR A 317 5.49 -1.51 -5.20
CA THR A 317 4.39 -0.72 -5.78
C THR A 317 3.16 -0.72 -4.87
N GLY A 318 2.86 -1.86 -4.24
CA GLY A 318 1.83 -1.98 -3.21
C GLY A 318 2.09 -1.04 -2.04
N ALA A 319 3.33 -0.95 -1.56
CA ALA A 319 3.72 -0.06 -0.47
C ALA A 319 3.51 1.42 -0.82
N TYR A 320 3.80 1.82 -2.06
CA TYR A 320 3.49 3.17 -2.54
C TYR A 320 1.99 3.45 -2.53
N SER A 321 1.18 2.48 -2.98
CA SER A 321 -0.29 2.57 -3.02
C SER A 321 -0.88 2.74 -1.63
N VAL A 322 -0.45 1.91 -0.67
CA VAL A 322 -0.86 2.01 0.74
C VAL A 322 -0.43 3.34 1.36
N ALA A 323 0.80 3.81 1.09
CA ALA A 323 1.29 5.10 1.57
C ALA A 323 0.47 6.28 1.01
N SER A 324 0.16 6.25 -0.29
CA SER A 324 -0.67 7.27 -0.95
C SER A 324 -2.09 7.28 -0.39
N GLN A 325 -2.74 6.12 -0.26
CA GLN A 325 -4.07 6.00 0.34
C GLN A 325 -4.06 6.47 1.81
N ALA A 326 -3.01 6.20 2.56
CA ALA A 326 -2.85 6.71 3.93
C ALA A 326 -2.73 8.24 3.97
N ALA A 327 -1.99 8.83 3.03
CA ALA A 327 -1.92 10.29 2.90
C ALA A 327 -3.27 10.90 2.52
N GLN A 328 -4.02 10.29 1.60
CA GLN A 328 -5.37 10.74 1.19
C GLN A 328 -6.38 10.66 2.34
N LEU A 329 -6.33 9.61 3.16
CA LEU A 329 -7.17 9.46 4.36
C LEU A 329 -6.70 10.33 5.54
N GLY A 330 -5.62 11.11 5.39
CA GLY A 330 -5.10 12.03 6.40
C GLY A 330 -4.21 11.40 7.49
N TYR A 331 -3.77 10.15 7.30
CA TYR A 331 -2.88 9.42 8.22
C TYR A 331 -1.39 9.67 7.96
N LEU A 332 -1.02 10.13 6.77
CA LEU A 332 0.34 10.56 6.43
C LEU A 332 0.36 12.00 5.89
N PRO A 333 1.51 12.70 5.96
CA PRO A 333 1.68 13.96 5.25
C PRO A 333 1.45 13.77 3.75
N ARG A 334 1.14 14.88 3.06
CA ARG A 334 1.09 14.86 1.60
C ARG A 334 2.48 14.48 1.08
N LEU A 335 2.55 13.31 0.46
CA LEU A 335 3.77 12.80 -0.16
C LEU A 335 3.88 13.35 -1.57
N ARG A 336 5.11 13.61 -2.04
CA ARG A 336 5.34 13.89 -3.47
C ARG A 336 5.11 12.60 -4.25
N ILE A 337 4.02 12.57 -5.01
CA ILE A 337 3.63 11.44 -5.85
C ILE A 337 3.98 11.81 -7.30
N ALA A 338 4.81 11.00 -7.95
CA ALA A 338 5.00 11.07 -9.39
C ALA A 338 4.18 9.96 -10.04
N HIS A 339 3.19 10.32 -10.84
CA HIS A 339 2.44 9.34 -11.64
C HIS A 339 3.30 8.89 -12.82
N THR A 340 3.47 7.57 -12.98
CA THR A 340 4.41 6.97 -13.94
C THR A 340 3.75 6.51 -15.24
N SER A 341 2.41 6.54 -15.31
CA SER A 341 1.64 6.13 -16.49
C SER A 341 0.41 7.00 -16.71
N GLU A 342 0.20 7.43 -17.95
CA GLU A 342 -1.00 8.16 -18.38
C GLU A 342 -2.24 7.25 -18.46
N SER A 343 -2.04 5.92 -18.63
CA SER A 343 -3.14 4.97 -18.81
C SER A 343 -3.65 4.35 -17.52
N THR A 344 -2.93 4.51 -16.39
CA THR A 344 -3.26 3.84 -15.13
C THR A 344 -2.89 4.70 -13.93
N ILE A 345 -3.90 5.33 -13.33
CA ILE A 345 -3.79 6.23 -12.17
C ILE A 345 -2.94 5.64 -11.04
N GLY A 346 -3.08 4.34 -10.79
CA GLY A 346 -2.42 3.65 -9.67
C GLY A 346 -0.92 3.34 -9.87
N GLN A 347 -0.32 3.58 -11.04
CA GLN A 347 1.13 3.40 -11.19
C GLN A 347 1.86 4.64 -10.69
N ILE A 348 2.14 4.65 -9.39
CA ILE A 348 2.73 5.79 -8.69
C ILE A 348 4.15 5.48 -8.23
N TYR A 349 5.01 6.50 -8.25
CA TYR A 349 6.34 6.49 -7.67
C TYR A 349 6.40 7.48 -6.51
N VAL A 350 6.80 7.01 -5.33
CA VAL A 350 6.93 7.82 -4.12
C VAL A 350 8.38 7.82 -3.66
N PRO A 351 9.19 8.85 -4.00
CA PRO A 351 10.65 8.83 -3.82
C PRO A 351 11.10 8.57 -2.38
N TRP A 352 10.41 9.17 -1.40
CA TRP A 352 10.78 9.07 0.01
C TRP A 352 10.54 7.66 0.55
N ILE A 353 9.40 7.04 0.19
CA ILE A 353 9.09 5.66 0.53
C ILE A 353 10.06 4.70 -0.17
N ASN A 354 10.42 4.96 -1.43
CA ASN A 354 11.42 4.17 -2.16
C ASN A 354 12.77 4.15 -1.43
N ALA A 355 13.28 5.32 -1.02
CA ALA A 355 14.54 5.42 -0.30
C ALA A 355 14.49 4.72 1.06
N LEU A 356 13.40 4.90 1.81
CA LEU A 356 13.17 4.22 3.08
C LEU A 356 13.20 2.68 2.90
N LEU A 357 12.43 2.16 1.95
CA LEU A 357 12.37 0.73 1.67
C LEU A 357 13.73 0.19 1.23
N LEU A 358 14.46 0.87 0.34
CA LEU A 358 15.81 0.47 -0.09
C LEU A 358 16.75 0.27 1.09
N VAL A 359 16.84 1.28 1.97
CA VAL A 359 17.71 1.23 3.14
C VAL A 359 17.30 0.11 4.07
N SER A 360 16.01 -0.05 4.34
CA SER A 360 15.49 -1.12 5.19
C SER A 360 15.79 -2.52 4.62
N VAL A 361 15.51 -2.75 3.34
CA VAL A 361 15.74 -4.03 2.65
C VAL A 361 17.24 -4.38 2.67
N LEU A 362 18.12 -3.44 2.32
CA LEU A 362 19.57 -3.68 2.36
C LEU A 362 20.06 -3.97 3.78
N THR A 363 19.54 -3.25 4.77
CA THR A 363 19.86 -3.51 6.18
C THR A 363 19.47 -4.93 6.58
N LEU A 364 18.29 -5.40 6.19
CA LEU A 364 17.85 -6.78 6.44
C LEU A 364 18.76 -7.81 5.77
N VAL A 365 19.14 -7.59 4.50
CA VAL A 365 20.05 -8.49 3.77
C VAL A 365 21.42 -8.58 4.46
N PHE A 366 22.00 -7.45 4.88
CA PHE A 366 23.30 -7.45 5.56
C PHE A 366 23.25 -7.99 7.00
N ALA A 367 22.12 -7.80 7.69
CA ALA A 367 21.92 -8.27 9.06
C ALA A 367 21.70 -9.79 9.12
N PHE A 368 20.80 -10.33 8.29
CA PHE A 368 20.40 -11.74 8.35
C PHE A 368 21.27 -12.67 7.50
N ARG A 369 21.79 -12.18 6.36
CA ARG A 369 22.74 -12.87 5.43
C ARG A 369 22.29 -14.19 4.82
N SER A 370 21.26 -14.86 5.35
CA SER A 370 20.65 -16.08 4.80
C SER A 370 19.13 -16.01 4.80
N SER A 371 18.50 -16.61 3.79
CA SER A 371 17.04 -16.63 3.66
C SER A 371 16.37 -17.39 4.79
N ALA A 372 16.99 -18.47 5.28
CA ALA A 372 16.48 -19.26 6.40
C ALA A 372 16.36 -18.42 7.69
N ALA A 373 17.39 -17.62 8.00
CA ALA A 373 17.39 -16.73 9.15
C ALA A 373 16.30 -15.65 9.04
N LEU A 374 16.08 -15.14 7.83
CA LEU A 374 15.07 -14.12 7.57
C LEU A 374 13.64 -14.70 7.59
N ALA A 375 13.47 -15.95 7.16
CA ALA A 375 12.19 -16.67 7.17
C ALA A 375 11.60 -16.80 8.58
N PHE A 376 12.45 -16.96 9.61
CA PHE A 376 12.00 -16.97 11.01
C PHE A 376 11.31 -15.68 11.46
N ALA A 377 11.72 -14.54 10.91
CA ALA A 377 11.21 -13.23 11.30
C ALA A 377 9.93 -12.82 10.55
N PHE A 378 9.65 -13.43 9.40
CA PHE A 378 8.72 -12.91 8.41
C PHE A 378 7.23 -13.10 8.75
N GLY A 379 6.83 -14.29 9.19
CA GLY A 379 5.41 -14.71 9.20
C GLY A 379 4.48 -13.90 10.12
N MET A 380 5.00 -13.13 11.08
CA MET A 380 4.19 -12.33 12.00
C MET A 380 3.48 -11.13 11.32
N ALA A 381 4.15 -10.43 10.41
CA ALA A 381 3.54 -9.29 9.70
C ALA A 381 2.38 -9.74 8.82
N VAL A 382 2.60 -10.81 8.06
CA VAL A 382 1.62 -11.37 7.12
C VAL A 382 0.41 -11.93 7.86
N THR A 383 0.61 -12.81 8.86
CA THR A 383 -0.51 -13.37 9.64
C THR A 383 -1.32 -12.29 10.36
N GLY A 384 -0.66 -11.28 10.92
CA GLY A 384 -1.35 -10.16 11.54
C GLY A 384 -2.20 -9.38 10.54
N THR A 385 -1.65 -9.10 9.35
CA THR A 385 -2.37 -8.39 8.28
C THR A 385 -3.56 -9.19 7.76
N ILE A 386 -3.41 -10.50 7.54
CA ILE A 386 -4.48 -11.41 7.14
C ILE A 386 -5.59 -11.43 8.19
N THR A 387 -5.23 -11.65 9.47
CA THR A 387 -6.20 -11.70 10.58
C THR A 387 -7.00 -10.40 10.68
N ILE A 388 -6.35 -9.24 10.59
CA ILE A 388 -7.01 -7.93 10.64
C ILE A 388 -7.92 -7.75 9.42
N THR A 389 -7.47 -8.16 8.24
CA THR A 389 -8.26 -8.11 7.00
C THR A 389 -9.53 -8.95 7.12
N THR A 390 -9.41 -10.18 7.62
CA THR A 390 -10.56 -11.07 7.89
C THR A 390 -11.53 -10.43 8.88
N LEU A 391 -11.05 -9.85 9.99
CA LEU A 391 -11.90 -9.18 10.97
C LEU A 391 -12.67 -7.97 10.38
N LEU A 392 -11.98 -7.11 9.63
CA LEU A 392 -12.59 -5.98 8.92
C LEU A 392 -13.63 -6.44 7.90
N PHE A 393 -13.29 -7.47 7.12
CA PHE A 393 -14.16 -8.06 6.13
C PHE A 393 -15.44 -8.62 6.77
N LEU A 394 -15.33 -9.41 7.84
CA LEU A 394 -16.49 -9.99 8.53
C LEU A 394 -17.43 -8.91 9.07
N TYR A 395 -16.88 -7.80 9.60
CA TYR A 395 -17.67 -6.66 10.03
C TYR A 395 -18.41 -6.00 8.85
N ILE A 396 -17.73 -5.77 7.73
CA ILE A 396 -18.32 -5.19 6.51
C ILE A 396 -19.39 -6.12 5.92
N ALA A 397 -19.13 -7.43 5.86
CA ALA A 397 -20.07 -8.42 5.37
C ALA A 397 -21.36 -8.43 6.22
N ARG A 398 -21.25 -8.24 7.53
CA ARG A 398 -22.42 -8.16 8.43
C ARG A 398 -23.19 -6.85 8.32
N THR A 399 -22.49 -5.73 8.20
CA THR A 399 -23.10 -4.38 8.26
C THR A 399 -23.59 -3.90 6.90
N ARG A 400 -22.78 -4.08 5.85
CA ARG A 400 -23.06 -3.57 4.50
C ARG A 400 -23.81 -4.58 3.63
N TRP A 401 -23.41 -5.86 3.67
CA TRP A 401 -24.07 -6.90 2.86
C TRP A 401 -25.25 -7.58 3.55
N ALA A 402 -25.56 -7.17 4.78
CA ALA A 402 -26.64 -7.71 5.61
C ALA A 402 -26.59 -9.25 5.79
N THR A 403 -25.43 -9.86 5.59
CA THR A 403 -25.18 -11.31 5.70
C THR A 403 -25.73 -11.85 7.01
N PRO A 404 -26.45 -12.99 7.02
CA PRO A 404 -27.06 -13.52 8.23
C PRO A 404 -26.00 -13.88 9.26
N LEU A 405 -26.30 -13.61 10.55
CA LEU A 405 -25.34 -13.73 11.64
C LEU A 405 -24.75 -15.14 11.77
N TRP A 406 -25.55 -16.18 11.54
CA TRP A 406 -25.08 -17.56 11.60
C TRP A 406 -23.97 -17.84 10.58
N LEU A 407 -24.04 -17.27 9.37
CA LEU A 407 -23.01 -17.45 8.35
C LEU A 407 -21.72 -16.70 8.72
N VAL A 408 -21.85 -15.51 9.34
CA VAL A 408 -20.71 -14.73 9.83
C VAL A 408 -20.04 -15.43 11.02
N VAL A 409 -20.83 -15.98 11.95
CA VAL A 409 -20.31 -16.63 13.16
C VAL A 409 -19.72 -17.99 12.84
N PHE A 410 -20.43 -18.86 12.11
CA PHE A 410 -19.92 -20.20 11.81
C PHE A 410 -18.95 -20.19 10.62
N GLY A 411 -19.35 -19.60 9.49
CA GLY A 411 -18.50 -19.54 8.30
C GLY A 411 -17.31 -18.61 8.51
N GLY A 412 -17.57 -17.36 8.91
CA GLY A 412 -16.51 -16.39 9.19
C GLY A 412 -15.66 -16.75 10.40
N GLY A 413 -16.27 -17.29 11.46
CA GLY A 413 -15.52 -17.77 12.63
C GLY A 413 -14.59 -18.93 12.30
N ALA A 414 -14.99 -19.86 11.42
CA ALA A 414 -14.09 -20.93 10.99
C ALA A 414 -12.85 -20.40 10.25
N LEU A 415 -13.01 -19.41 9.36
CA LEU A 415 -11.88 -18.77 8.69
C LEU A 415 -10.98 -18.03 9.69
N LEU A 416 -11.58 -17.29 10.62
CA LEU A 416 -10.84 -16.57 11.66
C LEU A 416 -10.07 -17.53 12.58
N VAL A 417 -10.61 -18.71 12.89
CA VAL A 417 -9.90 -19.73 13.67
C VAL A 417 -8.63 -20.17 12.94
N VAL A 418 -8.69 -20.40 11.63
CA VAL A 418 -7.50 -20.75 10.82
C VAL A 418 -6.46 -19.62 10.90
N ASP A 419 -6.87 -18.38 10.68
CA ASP A 419 -5.96 -17.22 10.76
C ASP A 419 -5.33 -17.08 12.15
N LEU A 420 -6.12 -17.25 13.21
CA LEU A 420 -5.65 -17.19 14.59
C LEU A 420 -4.70 -18.33 14.95
N MET A 421 -4.87 -19.52 14.35
CA MET A 421 -3.91 -20.62 14.52
C MET A 421 -2.55 -20.30 13.88
N PHE A 422 -2.56 -19.72 12.67
CA PHE A 422 -1.34 -19.22 12.03
C PHE A 422 -0.67 -18.11 12.84
N LEU A 423 -1.46 -17.16 13.34
CA LEU A 423 -0.95 -16.07 14.19
C LEU A 423 -0.35 -16.62 15.49
N ALA A 424 -1.02 -17.57 16.15
CA ALA A 424 -0.55 -18.21 17.37
C ALA A 424 0.76 -18.98 17.14
N ALA A 425 0.86 -19.73 16.04
CA ALA A 425 2.08 -20.44 15.68
C ALA A 425 3.25 -19.47 15.45
N ASN A 426 3.02 -18.37 14.73
CA ASN A 426 4.04 -17.34 14.49
C ASN A 426 4.44 -16.56 15.74
N LEU A 427 3.55 -16.43 16.72
CA LEU A 427 3.85 -15.77 17.99
C LEU A 427 4.95 -16.50 18.79
N THR A 428 5.10 -17.82 18.60
CA THR A 428 6.20 -18.58 19.21
C THR A 428 7.58 -18.17 18.70
N LYS A 429 7.66 -17.62 17.48
CA LYS A 429 8.91 -17.14 16.86
C LYS A 429 9.25 -15.69 17.22
N LEU A 430 8.48 -15.03 18.10
CA LEU A 430 8.70 -13.63 18.50
C LEU A 430 10.14 -13.38 19.01
N ILE A 431 10.65 -14.27 19.85
CA ILE A 431 12.01 -14.18 20.42
C ILE A 431 13.12 -14.52 19.41
N HIS A 432 12.78 -15.17 18.29
CA HIS A 432 13.70 -15.65 17.27
C HIS A 432 13.78 -14.71 16.03
N GLY A 433 13.32 -13.46 16.18
CA GLY A 433 13.44 -12.42 15.16
C GLY A 433 12.11 -11.86 14.65
N ALA A 434 10.98 -12.50 14.93
CA ALA A 434 9.67 -12.01 14.48
C ALA A 434 9.22 -10.69 15.14
N TRP A 435 9.92 -10.24 16.19
CA TRP A 435 9.75 -8.91 16.78
C TRP A 435 10.09 -7.77 15.81
N LEU A 436 10.94 -7.99 14.81
CA LEU A 436 11.44 -6.94 13.93
C LEU A 436 10.34 -6.32 13.04
N PRO A 437 9.59 -7.09 12.22
CA PRO A 437 8.45 -6.55 11.49
C PRO A 437 7.40 -5.90 12.39
N LEU A 438 7.18 -6.45 13.59
CA LEU A 438 6.26 -5.87 14.56
C LEU A 438 6.75 -4.50 15.06
N LEU A 439 8.04 -4.35 15.33
CA LEU A 439 8.63 -3.07 15.71
C LEU A 439 8.45 -2.04 14.60
N ILE A 440 8.75 -2.41 13.35
CA ILE A 440 8.56 -1.55 12.18
C ILE A 440 7.09 -1.11 12.09
N ALA A 441 6.15 -2.05 12.26
CA ALA A 441 4.71 -1.75 12.24
C ALA A 441 4.30 -0.83 13.39
N VAL A 442 4.79 -1.04 14.62
CA VAL A 442 4.50 -0.17 15.78
C VAL A 442 5.07 1.23 15.56
N THR A 443 6.26 1.36 15.00
CA THR A 443 6.87 2.66 14.65
C THR A 443 6.03 3.38 13.58
N ALA A 444 5.70 2.71 12.48
CA ALA A 444 4.88 3.28 11.41
C ALA A 444 3.48 3.66 11.90
N PHE A 445 2.83 2.81 12.70
CA PHE A 445 1.55 3.08 13.34
C PHE A 445 1.61 4.31 14.26
N THR A 446 2.69 4.43 15.04
CA THR A 446 2.91 5.59 15.92
C THR A 446 3.08 6.87 15.12
N VAL A 447 3.80 6.84 13.99
CA VAL A 447 3.94 7.98 13.08
C VAL A 447 2.58 8.37 12.52
N MET A 448 1.83 7.41 11.97
CA MET A 448 0.52 7.66 11.34
C MET A 448 -0.51 8.24 12.32
N THR A 449 -0.62 7.65 13.52
CA THR A 449 -1.54 8.15 14.55
C THR A 449 -1.12 9.49 15.13
N THR A 450 0.18 9.76 15.21
CA THR A 450 0.71 11.07 15.63
C THR A 450 0.44 12.15 14.59
N TRP A 451 0.64 11.82 13.32
CA TRP A 451 0.32 12.72 12.22
C TRP A 451 -1.17 13.06 12.17
N GLN A 452 -2.04 12.05 12.21
CA GLN A 452 -3.48 12.25 12.20
C GLN A 452 -3.92 13.18 13.33
N ARG A 453 -3.46 12.92 14.56
CA ARG A 453 -3.88 13.74 15.71
C ARG A 453 -3.35 15.16 15.64
N GLY A 454 -2.09 15.34 15.23
CA GLY A 454 -1.52 16.68 15.03
C GLY A 454 -2.23 17.44 13.92
N ARG A 455 -2.59 16.77 12.82
CA ARG A 455 -3.35 17.36 11.72
C ARG A 455 -4.75 17.79 12.17
N GLU A 456 -5.46 16.99 12.97
CA GLU A 456 -6.77 17.36 13.54
C GLU A 456 -6.67 18.65 14.37
N ILE A 457 -5.65 18.73 15.25
CA ILE A 457 -5.39 19.91 16.08
C ILE A 457 -5.11 21.13 15.20
N VAL A 458 -4.14 21.04 14.29
CA VAL A 458 -3.76 22.14 13.38
C VAL A 458 -4.95 22.58 12.52
N THR A 459 -5.73 21.63 11.99
CA THR A 459 -6.87 21.95 11.13
C THR A 459 -7.94 22.69 11.92
N SER A 460 -8.29 22.22 13.12
CA SER A 460 -9.28 22.90 13.96
C SER A 460 -8.85 24.29 14.43
N THR A 461 -7.56 24.47 14.77
CA THR A 461 -7.02 25.78 15.16
C THR A 461 -6.95 26.72 13.95
N ARG A 462 -6.59 26.18 12.78
CA ARG A 462 -6.55 26.91 11.51
C ARG A 462 -7.95 27.39 11.10
N GLU A 463 -8.96 26.51 11.11
CA GLU A 463 -10.34 26.86 10.74
C GLU A 463 -10.90 27.95 11.66
N LYS A 464 -10.58 27.92 12.96
CA LYS A 464 -10.95 28.98 13.90
C LYS A 464 -10.26 30.32 13.61
N ALA A 465 -8.98 30.28 13.20
CA ALA A 465 -8.24 31.49 12.84
C ALA A 465 -8.66 32.05 11.47
N GLU A 466 -9.01 31.19 10.52
CA GLU A 466 -9.50 31.58 9.20
C GLU A 466 -10.91 32.15 9.26
N GLY A 467 -11.82 31.52 10.01
CA GLY A 467 -13.24 31.88 10.05
C GLY A 467 -13.96 31.68 8.70
N PRO A 468 -15.30 31.81 8.66
CA PRO A 468 -16.06 31.68 7.41
C PRO A 468 -15.73 32.80 6.42
N LEU A 469 -15.57 32.45 5.13
CA LEU A 469 -15.24 33.43 4.09
C LEU A 469 -16.32 34.49 3.94
N ARG A 470 -17.59 34.08 3.89
CA ARG A 470 -18.73 35.00 3.73
C ARG A 470 -18.81 36.02 4.85
N GLU A 471 -18.77 35.55 6.11
CA GLU A 471 -18.80 36.45 7.27
C GLU A 471 -17.63 37.44 7.26
N PHE A 472 -16.46 37.02 6.78
CA PHE A 472 -15.33 37.93 6.62
C PHE A 472 -15.59 39.01 5.56
N VAL A 473 -16.05 38.62 4.36
CA VAL A 473 -16.37 39.57 3.28
C VAL A 473 -17.46 40.55 3.72
N ASP A 474 -18.50 40.07 4.39
CA ASP A 474 -19.61 40.88 4.93
C ASP A 474 -19.14 41.91 5.97
N SER A 475 -18.02 41.63 6.65
CA SER A 475 -17.44 42.50 7.67
C SER A 475 -16.58 43.63 7.09
N LEU A 476 -16.05 43.48 5.87
CA LEU A 476 -15.10 44.43 5.26
C LEU A 476 -15.65 45.88 5.15
N PRO A 477 -16.92 46.12 4.77
CA PRO A 477 -17.48 47.46 4.71
C PRO A 477 -17.57 48.16 6.08
N ASN A 478 -17.61 47.38 7.16
CA ASN A 478 -17.82 47.85 8.53
C ASN A 478 -16.51 48.02 9.33
N CYS A 479 -15.34 47.84 8.69
CA CYS A 479 -14.04 48.01 9.34
C CYS A 479 -13.84 49.45 9.85
N GLN A 480 -13.23 49.58 11.04
CA GLN A 480 -12.82 50.85 11.63
C GLN A 480 -11.33 50.79 12.03
N PRO A 481 -10.46 51.65 11.48
CA PRO A 481 -10.72 52.65 10.43
C PRO A 481 -11.18 52.03 9.10
N PRO A 482 -11.81 52.81 8.20
CA PRO A 482 -12.28 52.31 6.91
C PRO A 482 -11.16 51.66 6.11
N LEU A 483 -11.46 50.50 5.52
CA LEU A 483 -10.51 49.74 4.72
C LEU A 483 -10.05 50.54 3.50
N MET A 484 -8.74 50.71 3.34
CA MET A 484 -8.18 51.40 2.18
C MET A 484 -8.11 50.44 0.99
N ARG A 485 -8.77 50.80 -0.13
CA ARG A 485 -8.65 50.07 -1.40
C ARG A 485 -7.51 50.67 -2.24
N VAL A 486 -6.49 49.88 -2.54
CA VAL A 486 -5.34 50.29 -3.38
C VAL A 486 -5.49 49.78 -4.81
N PRO A 487 -4.99 50.51 -5.83
CA PRO A 487 -5.05 50.07 -7.22
C PRO A 487 -4.34 48.73 -7.44
N GLY A 488 -4.86 47.92 -8.37
CA GLY A 488 -4.26 46.66 -8.81
C GLY A 488 -5.04 45.41 -8.39
N THR A 489 -4.42 44.25 -8.67
CA THR A 489 -5.02 42.93 -8.43
C THR A 489 -4.23 42.16 -7.37
N ALA A 490 -4.91 41.64 -6.36
CA ALA A 490 -4.34 40.68 -5.40
C ALA A 490 -4.97 39.30 -5.56
N ILE A 491 -4.12 38.27 -5.62
CA ILE A 491 -4.53 36.88 -5.75
C ILE A 491 -4.20 36.16 -4.44
N PHE A 492 -5.22 35.76 -3.69
CA PHE A 492 -5.07 35.03 -2.43
C PHE A 492 -5.35 33.54 -2.67
N LEU A 493 -4.32 32.71 -2.51
CA LEU A 493 -4.53 31.26 -2.61
C LEU A 493 -5.17 30.71 -1.33
N ASN A 494 -6.18 29.87 -1.51
CA ASN A 494 -6.89 29.19 -0.44
C ASN A 494 -7.24 27.73 -0.78
N ARG A 495 -7.73 26.99 0.22
CA ARG A 495 -8.14 25.59 0.06
C ARG A 495 -9.51 25.41 -0.58
N GLY A 496 -10.34 26.44 -0.57
CA GLY A 496 -11.71 26.42 -1.07
C GLY A 496 -12.46 27.69 -0.69
N LYS A 497 -13.78 27.66 -0.82
CA LYS A 497 -14.67 28.82 -0.62
C LYS A 497 -15.28 28.97 0.78
N GLU A 498 -15.06 27.99 1.66
CA GLU A 498 -15.70 27.97 2.98
C GLU A 498 -14.99 28.89 4.00
N THR A 499 -13.66 28.98 3.94
CA THR A 499 -12.86 29.73 4.91
C THR A 499 -12.17 30.94 4.29
N ALA A 500 -11.95 32.01 5.07
CA ALA A 500 -11.24 33.17 4.55
C ALA A 500 -9.72 32.88 4.43
N PRO A 501 -9.03 33.32 3.36
CA PRO A 501 -7.57 33.17 3.29
C PRO A 501 -6.89 33.90 4.45
N LEU A 502 -6.05 33.21 5.24
CA LEU A 502 -5.33 33.82 6.36
C LEU A 502 -4.51 35.04 5.93
N ALA A 503 -3.85 34.96 4.79
CA ALA A 503 -3.09 36.08 4.25
C ALA A 503 -3.96 37.31 3.98
N MET A 504 -5.19 37.12 3.49
CA MET A 504 -6.13 38.22 3.25
C MET A 504 -6.58 38.84 4.57
N ARG A 505 -6.98 38.00 5.53
CA ARG A 505 -7.39 38.43 6.88
C ARG A 505 -6.27 39.19 7.58
N ALA A 506 -5.06 38.63 7.62
CA ALA A 506 -3.90 39.27 8.23
C ALA A 506 -3.52 40.59 7.53
N ASN A 507 -3.63 40.67 6.20
CA ASN A 507 -3.36 41.91 5.46
C ASN A 507 -4.38 42.99 5.81
N VAL A 508 -5.67 42.64 5.89
CA VAL A 508 -6.73 43.57 6.30
C VAL A 508 -6.56 44.01 7.75
N GLU A 509 -6.33 43.07 8.67
CA GLU A 509 -6.22 43.36 10.11
C GLU A 509 -4.95 44.14 10.47
N HIS A 510 -3.81 43.86 9.81
CA HIS A 510 -2.54 44.45 10.18
C HIS A 510 -2.20 45.70 9.36
N ASN A 511 -2.46 45.67 8.05
CA ASN A 511 -2.12 46.78 7.16
C ASN A 511 -3.32 47.70 6.89
N GLY A 512 -4.55 47.26 7.11
CA GLY A 512 -5.75 48.06 6.82
C GLY A 512 -5.97 48.29 5.33
N VAL A 513 -5.41 47.45 4.47
CA VAL A 513 -5.40 47.62 3.01
C VAL A 513 -5.95 46.38 2.30
N LEU A 514 -6.68 46.59 1.21
CA LEU A 514 -7.08 45.56 0.26
C LEU A 514 -6.97 46.11 -1.17
N HIS A 515 -6.76 45.26 -2.17
CA HIS A 515 -6.66 45.73 -3.56
C HIS A 515 -8.04 45.97 -4.16
N GLU A 516 -8.14 46.82 -5.19
CA GLU A 516 -9.38 47.08 -5.93
C GLU A 516 -9.96 45.81 -6.55
N GLN A 517 -9.12 44.91 -7.07
CA GLN A 517 -9.54 43.57 -7.49
C GLN A 517 -8.88 42.49 -6.63
N VAL A 518 -9.71 41.57 -6.14
CA VAL A 518 -9.30 40.46 -5.27
C VAL A 518 -9.79 39.16 -5.88
N VAL A 519 -8.86 38.25 -6.14
CA VAL A 519 -9.15 36.90 -6.61
C VAL A 519 -8.78 35.92 -5.51
N ILE A 520 -9.78 35.25 -4.94
CA ILE A 520 -9.57 34.14 -4.02
C ILE A 520 -9.50 32.87 -4.85
N MET A 521 -8.31 32.28 -4.93
CA MET A 521 -8.08 31.14 -5.81
C MET A 521 -7.99 29.83 -5.04
N ALA A 522 -8.83 28.86 -5.41
CA ALA A 522 -8.76 27.48 -4.98
C ALA A 522 -8.26 26.60 -6.12
N ILE A 523 -7.50 25.56 -5.78
CA ILE A 523 -6.98 24.59 -6.76
C ILE A 523 -7.52 23.22 -6.40
N GLU A 524 -8.24 22.61 -7.33
CA GLU A 524 -8.80 21.28 -7.20
C GLU A 524 -8.15 20.33 -8.23
N THR A 525 -7.70 19.18 -7.74
CA THR A 525 -7.14 18.13 -8.61
C THR A 525 -8.20 17.06 -8.83
N LEU A 526 -8.64 16.92 -10.07
CA LEU A 526 -9.68 15.97 -10.48
C LEU A 526 -9.07 14.58 -10.77
N PRO A 527 -9.84 13.49 -10.63
CA PRO A 527 -9.40 12.11 -10.89
C PRO A 527 -9.31 11.77 -12.40
N VAL A 528 -8.96 12.76 -13.24
CA VAL A 528 -8.75 12.61 -14.69
C VAL A 528 -7.31 13.00 -15.02
N PRO A 529 -6.66 12.40 -16.04
CA PRO A 529 -5.24 12.65 -16.31
C PRO A 529 -4.97 14.11 -16.66
N ARG A 530 -5.83 14.70 -17.49
CA ARG A 530 -5.79 16.10 -17.90
C ARG A 530 -7.22 16.63 -17.99
N VAL A 531 -7.42 17.89 -17.62
CA VAL A 531 -8.72 18.56 -17.68
C VAL A 531 -8.78 19.43 -18.96
N PRO A 532 -9.85 19.35 -19.78
CA PRO A 532 -10.04 20.23 -20.92
C PRO A 532 -10.01 21.71 -20.51
N GLU A 533 -9.48 22.59 -21.36
CA GLU A 533 -9.37 24.03 -21.05
C GLU A 533 -10.74 24.67 -20.72
N SER A 534 -11.83 24.20 -21.33
CA SER A 534 -13.19 24.71 -21.08
C SER A 534 -13.73 24.43 -19.67
N GLU A 535 -13.22 23.41 -18.98
CA GLU A 535 -13.63 23.03 -17.62
C GLU A 535 -12.59 23.43 -16.56
N ARG A 536 -11.53 24.14 -16.98
CA ARG A 536 -10.35 24.43 -16.16
C ARG A 536 -10.61 25.45 -15.07
N THR A 537 -11.60 26.31 -15.21
CA THR A 537 -11.90 27.37 -14.24
C THR A 537 -13.40 27.50 -13.99
N GLU A 538 -13.78 27.66 -12.72
CA GLU A 538 -15.12 28.02 -12.28
C GLU A 538 -15.04 29.31 -11.47
N VAL A 539 -15.90 30.29 -11.77
CA VAL A 539 -15.94 31.60 -11.11
C VAL A 539 -17.22 31.72 -10.28
N ASP A 540 -17.09 32.12 -9.02
CA ASP A 540 -18.17 32.38 -8.07
C ASP A 540 -18.00 33.80 -7.51
N ALA A 541 -19.01 34.64 -7.67
CA ALA A 541 -19.02 36.03 -7.18
C ALA A 541 -19.31 36.13 -5.67
N LEU A 542 -19.37 35.00 -4.95
CA LEU A 542 -19.60 34.91 -3.50
C LEU A 542 -20.93 35.54 -3.02
N GLY A 543 -21.84 35.83 -3.94
CA GLY A 543 -23.16 36.43 -3.66
C GLY A 543 -23.20 37.97 -3.79
N TYR A 544 -22.06 38.62 -4.06
CA TYR A 544 -21.98 40.05 -4.30
C TYR A 544 -21.67 40.33 -5.76
N ALA A 545 -22.26 41.38 -6.32
CA ALA A 545 -21.91 41.86 -7.65
C ALA A 545 -21.44 43.30 -7.48
N LYS A 546 -20.14 43.54 -7.71
CA LYS A 546 -19.40 44.83 -7.71
C LYS A 546 -18.66 45.21 -6.42
N ASP A 547 -18.22 44.25 -5.62
CA ASP A 547 -17.32 44.51 -4.46
C ASP A 547 -15.83 44.31 -4.81
N GLY A 548 -15.53 43.89 -6.04
CA GLY A 548 -14.20 43.59 -6.54
C GLY A 548 -13.61 42.29 -5.97
N ILE A 549 -14.42 41.40 -5.39
CA ILE A 549 -13.96 40.16 -4.76
C ILE A 549 -14.63 38.96 -5.44
N ILE A 550 -13.82 38.11 -6.06
CA ILE A 550 -14.31 36.89 -6.71
C ILE A 550 -13.58 35.66 -6.17
N HIS A 551 -14.27 34.52 -6.19
CA HIS A 551 -13.67 33.21 -5.95
C HIS A 551 -13.51 32.45 -7.27
N VAL A 552 -12.32 31.92 -7.50
CA VAL A 552 -11.99 31.14 -8.70
C VAL A 552 -11.49 29.76 -8.28
N THR A 553 -12.16 28.70 -8.75
CA THR A 553 -11.69 27.33 -8.61
C THR A 553 -11.00 26.91 -9.91
N ALA A 554 -9.73 26.52 -9.84
CA ALA A 554 -9.00 25.97 -10.97
C ALA A 554 -8.90 24.44 -10.88
N HIS A 555 -9.36 23.76 -11.93
CA HIS A 555 -9.37 22.31 -12.04
C HIS A 555 -8.16 21.81 -12.83
N PHE A 556 -7.39 20.90 -12.25
CA PHE A 556 -6.26 20.24 -12.89
C PHE A 556 -6.40 18.72 -12.85
N GLY A 557 -5.91 18.05 -13.89
CA GLY A 557 -5.79 16.60 -13.88
C GLY A 557 -4.60 16.12 -13.04
N TYR A 558 -4.60 14.85 -12.63
CA TYR A 558 -3.56 14.29 -11.77
C TYR A 558 -2.17 14.17 -12.44
N MET A 559 -2.08 14.26 -13.78
CA MET A 559 -0.79 14.34 -14.51
C MET A 559 -0.35 15.79 -14.79
N GLU A 560 -1.19 16.78 -14.50
CA GLU A 560 -0.90 18.18 -14.78
C GLU A 560 -0.19 18.82 -13.59
N THR A 561 0.81 19.65 -13.89
CA THR A 561 1.42 20.51 -12.87
C THR A 561 0.59 21.80 -12.79
N PRO A 562 -0.02 22.13 -11.64
CA PRO A 562 -0.83 23.34 -11.53
C PRO A 562 0.02 24.58 -11.79
N ASN A 563 -0.43 25.44 -12.71
CA ASN A 563 0.14 26.74 -12.94
C ASN A 563 -0.96 27.79 -12.76
N VAL A 564 -0.85 28.56 -11.70
CA VAL A 564 -1.85 29.56 -11.31
C VAL A 564 -1.95 30.71 -12.33
N PRO A 565 -0.85 31.37 -12.72
CA PRO A 565 -0.90 32.41 -13.76
C PRO A 565 -1.58 31.95 -15.06
N ASP A 566 -1.27 30.74 -15.54
CA ASP A 566 -1.82 30.22 -16.79
C ASP A 566 -3.33 29.90 -16.66
N ALA A 567 -3.77 29.37 -15.52
CA ALA A 567 -5.20 29.14 -15.27
C ALA A 567 -5.97 30.47 -15.22
N LEU A 568 -5.41 31.52 -14.63
CA LEU A 568 -6.05 32.83 -14.56
C LEU A 568 -6.18 33.50 -15.93
N ARG A 569 -5.26 33.24 -16.86
CA ARG A 569 -5.32 33.78 -18.24
C ARG A 569 -6.49 33.24 -19.06
N LEU A 570 -7.08 32.12 -18.64
CA LEU A 570 -8.24 31.50 -19.29
C LEU A 570 -9.57 32.08 -18.82
N LEU A 571 -9.56 32.95 -17.81
CA LEU A 571 -10.78 33.56 -17.28
C LEU A 571 -11.43 34.49 -18.31
N ASP A 572 -12.74 34.33 -18.47
CA ASP A 572 -13.54 35.22 -19.30
C ASP A 572 -13.75 36.56 -18.58
N PRO A 573 -13.33 37.71 -19.17
CA PRO A 573 -13.53 39.03 -18.59
C PRO A 573 -14.99 39.42 -18.32
N THR A 574 -15.96 38.70 -18.90
CA THR A 574 -17.39 38.89 -18.66
C THR A 574 -17.88 38.23 -17.37
N GLN A 575 -17.15 37.23 -16.86
CA GLN A 575 -17.44 36.51 -15.61
C GLN A 575 -16.68 37.11 -14.43
N THR A 576 -15.58 37.81 -14.71
CA THR A 576 -14.82 38.59 -13.73
C THR A 576 -15.36 40.02 -13.71
N GLU A 577 -15.23 40.73 -12.59
CA GLU A 577 -15.69 42.12 -12.47
C GLU A 577 -14.76 43.11 -13.22
N GLY A 578 -14.45 42.82 -14.48
CA GLY A 578 -13.47 43.50 -15.33
C GLY A 578 -12.24 42.63 -15.66
N PRO A 579 -11.34 43.13 -16.52
CA PRO A 579 -10.10 42.43 -16.87
C PRO A 579 -9.18 42.34 -15.65
N ILE A 580 -8.56 41.18 -15.45
CA ILE A 580 -7.62 40.92 -14.35
C ILE A 580 -6.20 41.13 -14.87
N ALA A 581 -5.45 42.04 -14.26
CA ALA A 581 -4.07 42.35 -14.65
C ALA A 581 -3.09 41.32 -14.04
N ILE A 582 -3.05 40.11 -14.61
CA ILE A 582 -2.28 38.97 -14.08
C ILE A 582 -0.76 39.27 -14.05
N ASP A 583 -0.25 39.98 -15.04
CA ASP A 583 1.18 40.28 -15.15
C ASP A 583 1.65 41.35 -14.14
N ASP A 584 0.74 42.09 -13.52
CA ASP A 584 1.02 43.07 -12.46
C ASP A 584 0.44 42.65 -11.09
N ALA A 585 -0.15 41.45 -11.01
CA ALA A 585 -0.82 40.98 -9.81
C ALA A 585 0.18 40.60 -8.70
N SER A 586 -0.22 40.87 -7.45
CA SER A 586 0.48 40.41 -6.25
C SER A 586 -0.13 39.11 -5.74
N TYR A 587 0.69 38.07 -5.56
CA TYR A 587 0.26 36.75 -5.11
C TYR A 587 0.48 36.61 -3.62
N PHE A 588 -0.58 36.29 -2.87
CA PHE A 588 -0.54 36.15 -1.42
C PHE A 588 -0.71 34.69 -1.02
N LEU A 589 0.29 34.16 -0.32
CA LEU A 589 0.29 32.82 0.23
C LEU A 589 0.11 32.84 1.75
N SER A 590 -0.88 32.07 2.21
CA SER A 590 -1.07 31.80 3.63
C SER A 590 -0.07 30.73 4.09
N LYS A 591 0.93 31.11 4.90
CA LYS A 591 1.87 30.15 5.51
C LYS A 591 1.55 29.96 6.99
N LEU A 592 1.60 28.70 7.43
CA LEU A 592 1.45 28.36 8.84
C LEU A 592 2.80 27.91 9.36
N GLU A 593 3.33 28.65 10.32
CA GLU A 593 4.51 28.22 11.08
C GLU A 593 4.01 27.43 12.30
N LEU A 594 4.34 26.14 12.36
CA LEU A 594 3.97 25.27 13.46
C LEU A 594 5.01 25.40 14.58
N ILE A 595 4.59 25.91 15.73
CA ILE A 595 5.45 26.09 16.90
C ILE A 595 4.95 25.19 18.03
N LYS A 596 5.86 24.70 18.86
CA LYS A 596 5.51 23.91 20.04
C LYS A 596 4.79 24.80 21.06
N GLY A 597 3.49 24.59 21.23
CA GLY A 597 2.68 25.27 22.25
C GLY A 597 2.82 24.65 23.63
N THR A 598 2.43 25.40 24.66
CA THR A 598 2.39 24.94 26.07
C THR A 598 1.13 24.14 26.40
N ALA A 599 0.10 24.19 25.55
CA ALA A 599 -1.15 23.47 25.73
C ALA A 599 -0.96 21.93 25.74
N PRO A 600 -1.69 21.17 26.59
CA PRO A 600 -1.59 19.71 26.73
C PRO A 600 -2.36 18.95 25.62
N SER A 601 -2.19 19.38 24.37
CA SER A 601 -2.83 18.82 23.17
C SER A 601 -2.23 17.47 22.72
N LEU A 602 -0.91 17.31 22.87
CA LEU A 602 -0.11 16.14 22.50
C LEU A 602 1.05 15.94 23.48
N ALA A 603 1.48 14.69 23.67
CA ALA A 603 2.68 14.39 24.44
C ALA A 603 3.92 15.10 23.85
N PRO A 604 4.87 15.61 24.66
CA PRO A 604 5.98 16.44 24.17
C PRO A 604 6.85 15.80 23.08
N TRP A 605 7.07 14.48 23.14
CA TRP A 605 7.83 13.75 22.12
C TRP A 605 7.03 13.58 20.82
N ARG A 606 5.70 13.40 20.90
CA ARG A 606 4.81 13.34 19.73
C ARG A 606 4.73 14.70 19.03
N LYS A 607 4.76 15.81 19.78
CA LYS A 607 4.86 17.17 19.20
C LYS A 607 6.12 17.32 18.36
N ARG A 608 7.28 16.89 18.88
CA ARG A 608 8.54 16.93 18.12
C ARG A 608 8.46 16.08 16.84
N LEU A 609 7.90 14.88 16.93
CA LEU A 609 7.72 14.00 15.78
C LEU A 609 6.78 14.60 14.72
N PHE A 610 5.67 15.21 15.15
CA PHE A 610 4.72 15.89 14.26
C PHE A 610 5.36 17.09 13.54
N ILE A 611 6.09 17.93 14.29
CA ILE A 611 6.80 19.08 13.71
C ILE A 611 7.92 18.62 12.77
N ALA A 612 8.69 17.58 13.13
CA ALA A 612 9.72 17.02 12.25
C ALA A 612 9.15 16.50 10.93
N THR A 613 8.01 15.79 10.99
CA THR A 613 7.32 15.28 9.79
C THR A 613 6.69 16.39 8.95
N SER A 614 6.29 17.52 9.56
CA SER A 614 5.74 18.66 8.81
C SER A 614 6.77 19.40 7.97
N TYR A 615 8.06 19.37 8.34
CA TYR A 615 9.12 20.00 7.55
C TYR A 615 9.40 19.30 6.21
N SER A 616 8.83 18.12 5.99
CA SER A 616 8.98 17.37 4.73
C SER A 616 8.03 17.82 3.61
N THR A 617 7.26 18.91 3.78
CA THR A 617 6.35 19.43 2.74
C THR A 617 7.06 20.37 1.77
N ALA A 618 6.82 20.18 0.47
CA ALA A 618 7.35 21.00 -0.62
C ALA A 618 6.92 22.48 -0.53
N ASP A 619 7.73 23.38 -1.12
CA ASP A 619 7.41 24.81 -1.22
C ASP A 619 6.16 25.02 -2.10
N ALA A 620 5.15 25.68 -1.53
CA ALA A 620 3.89 25.92 -2.23
C ALA A 620 4.04 26.91 -3.39
N ALA A 621 4.95 27.87 -3.30
CA ALA A 621 5.15 28.87 -4.36
C ALA A 621 5.70 28.22 -5.63
N GLU A 622 6.73 27.37 -5.48
CA GLU A 622 7.32 26.62 -6.59
C GLU A 622 6.34 25.60 -7.18
N TYR A 623 5.55 24.92 -6.33
CA TYR A 623 4.59 23.91 -6.78
C TYR A 623 3.46 24.49 -7.65
N PHE A 624 3.01 25.72 -7.38
CA PHE A 624 1.92 26.37 -8.13
C PHE A 624 2.41 27.28 -9.27
N GLY A 625 3.72 27.31 -9.53
CA GLY A 625 4.32 28.13 -10.58
C GLY A 625 4.21 29.64 -10.33
N LEU A 626 4.20 30.08 -9.07
CA LEU A 626 4.04 31.49 -8.74
C LEU A 626 5.33 32.29 -9.00
N PRO A 627 5.24 33.53 -9.51
CA PRO A 627 6.39 34.41 -9.69
C PRO A 627 6.97 34.81 -8.32
N LEU A 628 8.21 34.38 -8.05
CA LEU A 628 8.86 34.55 -6.75
C LEU A 628 9.04 36.02 -6.34
N ASP A 629 9.27 36.90 -7.31
CA ASP A 629 9.44 38.35 -7.16
C ASP A 629 8.14 39.08 -6.79
N ARG A 630 6.98 38.45 -7.04
CA ARG A 630 5.63 39.00 -6.79
C ARG A 630 4.80 38.18 -5.82
N THR A 631 5.43 37.23 -5.11
CA THR A 631 4.77 36.39 -4.12
C THR A 631 5.06 36.88 -2.71
N VAL A 632 4.03 37.31 -2.00
CA VAL A 632 4.06 37.70 -0.59
C VAL A 632 3.58 36.52 0.25
N VAL A 633 4.44 36.06 1.15
CA VAL A 633 4.08 35.03 2.12
C VAL A 633 3.67 35.70 3.43
N MET A 634 2.38 35.66 3.75
CA MET A 634 1.89 36.11 5.06
C MET A 634 1.69 34.91 5.98
N GLY A 635 2.46 34.92 7.05
CA GLY A 635 2.49 33.84 8.04
C GLY A 635 1.61 34.13 9.25
N SER A 636 0.92 33.12 9.77
CA SER A 636 0.49 33.11 11.16
C SER A 636 1.12 31.94 11.91
N ARG A 637 1.40 32.15 13.20
CA ARG A 637 1.97 31.12 14.08
C ARG A 637 0.83 30.34 14.70
N ILE A 638 0.82 29.03 14.47
CA ILE A 638 -0.12 28.13 15.14
C ILE A 638 0.66 27.28 16.14
N GLU A 639 0.26 27.39 17.40
CA GLU A 639 0.76 26.55 18.47
C GLU A 639 0.11 25.16 18.41
N VAL A 640 0.96 24.12 18.41
CA VAL A 640 0.56 22.71 18.44
C VAL A 640 0.88 22.07 19.76
#